data_AF-A0A2I0ELI6-F1
#
_entry.id   AF-A0A2I0ELI6-F1
#
_cell.length_a   1.000
_cell.length_b   1.000
_cell.length_c   1.000
_cell.angle_alpha   90.00
_cell.angle_beta   90.00
_cell.angle_gamma   90.00
#
_symmetry.space_group_name_H-M   'P 1'
#
loop_
_entity.id
_entity.type
_entity.pdbx_description
1 polymer ?
#
loop_
_entity_poly.entity_id
_entity_poly.type
_entity_poly.pdbx_seq_one_letter_code
_entity_poly.pdbx_strand_id
1 'polypeptide(L)'
;MKNIGITIDEIHEDFPEPGTLGTDFKNVEEKQPIKDAEAAVIEWVSKTAGDKESLWEIPISKADNTLGFSVAVKHIQSAVGVSYSVAQKYRGLTTPLIERMIEEGILVIPSESYEAAGIENTRKLLNWYRKLTVEEKHTLPIFGNKISIGKMSPEQLPIKKGSLEFNVVKDAWEFIHKDLEKIGIIDANYKSVAERTSEANVNRRNHSESQIERFHRLAARELNAADDFFPPSKLEPFIQVEQLFACSSKTVSSKSGKSNYRVASSSFIEFLSKLYGNKPFRIVTTFDEYLLSRYRKYLEGKVINKEISSHHANTVLSSVRITLNRLTQVRDIEYSFFNINGFATTRETDVKKPFTMNERLQILDAIEKGLSESRKALKPYKKTGLGSNPLDEKGSVIRGLSTLENARWLFENRLMCKPVHYNTAKSPIEKSFLRIINDSDKGLIEVYNDWGITPMINMDTLTPYVLRLAQITGLNANPLLSLDINDYVDSHPATSRPCLRYWKERSDGHKEYHLDLFNAELTWLTSSQAQSIKVIFEELEKLTGSFRQDIEDDAFKDRLFIYQSNSTKKHGRVSPLLGNKEKNAEALGASLSRFVKKYNLKNDAGDPLTLTISRFRPTFVSEMLRNGVTVREIQLMLGHSSLQTTLGYIDSLDFNSMSRMKINDKLEEIHQSTLDKQVEKVPEDIKSKKNDELVTTFHTPLAECRNIFDPPDFVKNLSSYIPGTPCSQYNKCLGCDNVIITAKNLPEIFAMKRDYTLLKEHSRVMDTPYGHVISENLELIKGITEPELSNFSLEELENGRRLAEYIETTTLVDGVI
;
A
#
# COMPACT_ATOMS: atom_id res chain seq x y z
N MET A 1 -18.66 0.14 34.90
CA MET A 1 -18.08 -0.30 36.20
C MET A 1 -16.67 0.25 36.31
N LYS A 2 -16.46 1.04 37.38
CA LYS A 2 -15.21 1.53 38.01
C LYS A 2 -14.17 2.31 37.16
N ASN A 3 -14.35 3.64 37.24
CA ASN A 3 -13.30 4.68 37.30
C ASN A 3 -12.24 4.37 38.36
N ILE A 4 -11.07 5.02 38.25
CA ILE A 4 -10.49 5.95 39.25
C ILE A 4 -9.29 6.66 38.59
N GLY A 5 -9.37 8.00 38.52
CA GLY A 5 -8.22 8.88 38.35
C GLY A 5 -7.64 9.23 39.71
N ILE A 6 -6.36 9.63 39.75
CA ILE A 6 -5.70 10.10 40.98
C ILE A 6 -5.19 11.51 40.70
N THR A 7 -5.81 12.46 41.38
CA THR A 7 -5.43 13.86 41.52
C THR A 7 -4.33 14.03 42.57
N ILE A 8 -3.64 15.14 42.40
CA ILE A 8 -2.63 15.76 43.26
C ILE A 8 -3.31 16.35 44.51
N ASP A 9 -2.50 16.47 45.58
CA ASP A 9 -2.65 17.26 46.82
C ASP A 9 -2.94 16.54 48.14
N GLU A 10 -2.32 17.13 49.17
CA GLU A 10 -2.48 16.99 50.62
C GLU A 10 -1.54 16.02 51.36
N ILE A 11 -0.36 16.55 51.73
CA ILE A 11 0.09 16.54 53.14
C ILE A 11 0.65 17.94 53.45
N HIS A 12 -0.11 18.72 54.22
CA HIS A 12 0.33 19.95 54.88
C HIS A 12 0.51 19.69 56.38
N GLU A 13 1.53 20.36 56.91
CA GLU A 13 1.67 20.89 58.29
C GLU A 13 1.94 19.92 59.45
N ASP A 14 3.13 20.05 60.05
CA ASP A 14 3.28 20.91 61.24
C ASP A 14 4.76 21.29 61.49
N PHE A 15 4.99 22.59 61.70
CA PHE A 15 6.22 23.18 62.23
C PHE A 15 6.34 22.95 63.74
N PRO A 16 7.57 22.93 64.28
CA PRO A 16 7.86 23.85 65.38
C PRO A 16 9.18 24.62 65.19
N GLU A 17 9.04 25.95 65.24
CA GLU A 17 9.84 27.00 65.90
C GLU A 17 11.39 26.99 66.01
N PRO A 18 11.99 28.20 66.11
CA PRO A 18 13.35 28.49 65.66
C PRO A 18 14.39 28.29 66.76
N GLY A 19 15.35 27.39 66.51
CA GLY A 19 16.50 27.15 67.35
C GLY A 19 17.79 27.75 66.78
N THR A 20 18.18 28.91 67.30
CA THR A 20 19.55 29.43 67.45
C THR A 20 20.49 29.42 66.23
N LEU A 21 20.76 30.64 65.75
CA LEU A 21 22.00 31.04 65.06
C LEU A 21 23.25 30.46 65.75
N GLY A 22 23.74 29.34 65.23
CA GLY A 22 25.13 28.92 65.37
C GLY A 22 25.96 29.66 64.33
N THR A 23 26.38 30.88 64.65
CA THR A 23 27.39 31.61 63.90
C THR A 23 28.74 30.91 64.03
N ASP A 24 29.02 29.92 63.19
CA ASP A 24 30.40 29.56 62.87
C ASP A 24 30.87 30.43 61.71
N PHE A 25 31.04 31.72 62.02
CA PHE A 25 32.06 32.51 61.35
C PHE A 25 33.37 31.78 61.58
N LYS A 26 33.82 30.98 60.61
CA LYS A 26 35.25 30.67 60.49
C LYS A 26 35.94 32.02 60.35
N ASN A 27 36.55 32.44 61.45
CA ASN A 27 37.49 33.54 61.51
C ASN A 27 38.36 33.49 60.25
N VAL A 28 38.19 34.50 59.40
CA VAL A 28 39.22 34.86 58.42
C VAL A 28 40.40 35.27 59.28
N GLU A 29 41.35 34.36 59.48
CA GLU A 29 42.67 34.74 59.96
C GLU A 29 43.15 35.87 59.05
N GLU A 30 43.25 37.08 59.60
CA GLU A 30 43.96 38.18 58.98
C GLU A 30 45.40 37.71 58.76
N LYS A 31 45.66 37.18 57.56
CA LYS A 31 47.02 36.83 57.13
C LYS A 31 47.84 38.11 57.18
N GLN A 32 48.89 38.09 58.00
CA GLN A 32 49.86 39.18 58.10
C GLN A 32 50.30 39.62 56.70
N PRO A 33 50.48 40.93 56.46
CA PRO A 33 50.95 41.42 55.17
C PRO A 33 52.33 40.83 54.90
N ILE A 34 52.41 40.00 53.87
CA ILE A 34 53.66 39.43 53.37
C ILE A 34 54.57 40.61 53.01
N LYS A 35 55.61 40.83 53.82
CA LYS A 35 56.55 41.97 53.68
C LYS A 35 57.33 41.93 52.37
N ASP A 36 57.50 40.73 51.80
CA ASP A 36 58.15 40.51 50.51
C ASP A 36 57.40 39.43 49.72
N ALA A 37 56.47 39.86 48.86
CA ALA A 37 55.67 38.98 48.04
C ALA A 37 56.49 38.25 46.96
N GLU A 38 57.66 38.79 46.59
CA GLU A 38 58.56 38.17 45.62
C GLU A 38 59.26 36.97 46.24
N ALA A 39 59.85 37.15 47.43
CA ALA A 39 60.47 36.07 48.20
C ALA A 39 59.46 34.95 48.53
N ALA A 40 58.23 35.30 48.89
CA ALA A 40 57.19 34.31 49.21
C ALA A 40 56.77 33.45 48.00
N VAL A 41 56.73 34.04 46.79
CA VAL A 41 56.49 33.28 45.55
C VAL A 41 57.66 32.34 45.24
N ILE A 42 58.91 32.81 45.41
CA ILE A 42 60.12 32.00 45.19
C ILE A 42 60.20 30.82 46.18
N GLU A 43 59.89 31.05 47.45
CA GLU A 43 59.85 30.01 48.48
C GLU A 43 58.79 28.96 48.16
N TRP A 44 57.58 29.40 47.79
CA TRP A 44 56.51 28.49 47.36
C TRP A 44 56.90 27.65 46.13
N VAL A 45 57.49 28.28 45.10
CA VAL A 45 57.99 27.58 43.91
C VAL A 45 59.04 26.54 44.30
N SER A 46 60.02 26.91 45.12
CA SER A 46 61.10 26.01 45.54
C SER A 46 60.60 24.81 46.33
N LYS A 47 59.63 25.03 47.23
CA LYS A 47 58.99 23.96 48.01
C LYS A 47 58.15 23.03 47.13
N THR A 48 57.45 23.58 46.15
CA THR A 48 56.48 22.84 45.33
C THR A 48 57.14 22.09 44.17
N ALA A 49 58.26 22.61 43.62
CA ALA A 49 58.98 22.00 42.52
C ALA A 49 59.50 20.58 42.83
N GLY A 50 59.73 20.27 44.11
CA GLY A 50 60.20 18.96 44.56
C GLY A 50 59.12 17.90 44.77
N ASP A 51 57.84 18.28 44.80
CA ASP A 51 56.73 17.35 45.08
C ASP A 51 55.84 17.14 43.84
N LYS A 52 55.99 15.96 43.22
CA LYS A 52 55.23 15.56 42.03
C LYS A 52 53.72 15.56 42.26
N GLU A 53 53.26 15.20 43.46
CA GLU A 53 51.82 15.18 43.76
C GLU A 53 51.26 16.60 43.83
N SER A 54 52.01 17.52 44.45
CA SER A 54 51.65 18.94 44.46
C SER A 54 51.62 19.54 43.05
N LEU A 55 52.57 19.17 42.17
CA LEU A 55 52.59 19.66 40.78
C LEU A 55 51.32 19.28 39.99
N TRP A 56 50.75 18.08 40.23
CA TRP A 56 49.50 17.67 39.59
C TRP A 56 48.28 18.47 40.02
N GLU A 57 48.34 19.24 41.11
CA GLU A 57 47.23 20.07 41.58
C GLU A 57 47.30 21.52 41.09
N ILE A 58 48.40 21.92 40.45
CA ILE A 58 48.62 23.30 39.99
C ILE A 58 47.88 23.54 38.67
N PRO A 59 46.82 24.37 38.64
CA PRO A 59 46.13 24.72 37.41
C PRO A 59 46.93 25.73 36.60
N ILE A 60 46.84 25.62 35.28
CA ILE A 60 47.41 26.59 34.35
C ILE A 60 46.32 27.46 33.70
N SER A 61 46.70 28.62 33.19
CA SER A 61 45.82 29.47 32.38
C SER A 61 46.62 30.23 31.32
N LYS A 62 45.91 30.81 30.34
CA LYS A 62 46.51 31.60 29.26
C LYS A 62 47.49 32.66 29.80
N ALA A 63 48.64 32.79 29.16
CA ALA A 63 49.67 33.77 29.48
C ALA A 63 50.37 34.24 28.20
N ASP A 64 50.85 35.48 28.20
CA ASP A 64 51.58 36.06 27.08
C ASP A 64 53.07 35.69 27.19
N ASN A 65 53.39 34.42 26.90
CA ASN A 65 54.75 33.89 26.87
C ASN A 65 54.93 32.92 25.68
N THR A 66 56.13 32.38 25.50
CA THR A 66 56.47 31.48 24.39
C THR A 66 55.63 30.20 24.35
N LEU A 67 55.13 29.74 25.50
CA LEU A 67 54.28 28.55 25.63
C LEU A 67 52.77 28.88 25.54
N GLY A 68 52.38 30.15 25.56
CA GLY A 68 50.97 30.58 25.58
C GLY A 68 50.21 30.31 26.89
N PHE A 69 50.86 29.78 27.93
CA PHE A 69 50.27 29.50 29.24
C PHE A 69 51.28 29.56 30.39
N SER A 70 50.79 29.73 31.61
CA SER A 70 51.57 29.71 32.86
C SER A 70 50.65 29.33 34.04
N VAL A 71 51.19 29.16 35.24
CA VAL A 71 50.40 28.87 36.46
C VAL A 71 49.26 29.89 36.60
N ALA A 72 48.05 29.42 36.93
CA ALA A 72 46.89 30.28 37.04
C ALA A 72 47.05 31.27 38.20
N VAL A 73 46.79 32.55 37.91
CA VAL A 73 46.99 33.67 38.85
C VAL A 73 46.20 33.48 40.15
N LYS A 74 44.96 32.98 40.04
CA LYS A 74 44.12 32.67 41.21
C LYS A 74 44.72 31.59 42.11
N HIS A 75 45.49 30.67 41.55
CA HIS A 75 46.17 29.64 42.32
C HIS A 75 47.38 30.22 43.07
N ILE A 76 48.19 31.06 42.42
CA ILE A 76 49.28 31.80 43.09
C ILE A 76 48.73 32.67 44.23
N GLN A 77 47.62 33.37 43.97
CA GLN A 77 46.92 34.18 44.96
C GLN A 77 46.56 33.39 46.23
N SER A 78 45.98 32.20 46.06
CA SER A 78 45.54 31.36 47.18
C SER A 78 46.67 30.60 47.86
N ALA A 79 47.63 30.08 47.09
CA ALA A 79 48.77 29.31 47.60
C ALA A 79 49.74 30.18 48.41
N VAL A 80 50.03 31.40 47.93
CA VAL A 80 50.96 32.32 48.59
C VAL A 80 50.24 33.26 49.56
N GLY A 81 48.94 33.54 49.36
CA GLY A 81 48.17 34.46 50.20
C GLY A 81 48.37 35.94 49.85
N VAL A 82 48.66 36.26 48.58
CA VAL A 82 48.86 37.63 48.06
C VAL A 82 47.61 38.14 47.33
N SER A 83 47.58 39.42 46.96
CA SER A 83 46.50 39.95 46.11
C SER A 83 46.62 39.47 44.66
N TYR A 84 45.53 39.51 43.89
CA TYR A 84 45.53 39.10 42.49
C TYR A 84 46.52 39.90 41.63
N SER A 85 46.63 41.22 41.86
CA SER A 85 47.56 42.08 41.12
C SER A 85 49.02 41.73 41.41
N VAL A 86 49.33 41.38 42.66
CA VAL A 86 50.66 40.92 43.07
C VAL A 86 50.97 39.53 42.49
N ALA A 87 50.02 38.61 42.52
CA ALA A 87 50.14 37.29 41.89
C ALA A 87 50.35 37.39 40.38
N GLN A 88 49.67 38.32 39.69
CA GLN A 88 49.87 38.57 38.26
C GLN A 88 51.26 39.14 37.98
N LYS A 89 51.71 40.13 38.77
CA LYS A 89 53.03 40.76 38.64
C LYS A 89 54.16 39.73 38.72
N TYR A 90 54.07 38.80 39.68
CA TYR A 90 55.10 37.79 39.96
C TYR A 90 54.84 36.43 39.30
N ARG A 91 53.84 36.33 38.41
CA ARG A 91 53.48 35.09 37.71
C ARG A 91 54.67 34.46 36.96
N GLY A 92 55.56 35.29 36.40
CA GLY A 92 56.76 34.84 35.68
C GLY A 92 57.72 34.00 36.54
N LEU A 93 57.74 34.20 37.86
CA LEU A 93 58.58 33.43 38.78
C LEU A 93 58.15 31.96 38.91
N THR A 94 56.97 31.61 38.40
CA THR A 94 56.44 30.23 38.41
C THR A 94 56.89 29.38 37.23
N THR A 95 57.71 29.93 36.32
CA THR A 95 58.25 29.21 35.16
C THR A 95 58.95 27.88 35.52
N PRO A 96 59.76 27.79 36.59
CA PRO A 96 60.37 26.52 36.99
C PRO A 96 59.35 25.40 37.29
N LEU A 97 58.15 25.75 37.77
CA LEU A 97 57.09 24.76 37.99
C LEU A 97 56.55 24.22 36.66
N ILE A 98 56.40 25.08 35.64
CA ILE A 98 55.96 24.66 34.31
C ILE A 98 57.00 23.76 33.65
N GLU A 99 58.27 24.14 33.70
CA GLU A 99 59.39 23.32 33.19
C GLU A 99 59.40 21.95 33.86
N ARG A 100 59.28 21.92 35.19
CA ARG A 100 59.22 20.68 35.95
C ARG A 100 58.00 19.83 35.60
N MET A 101 56.84 20.44 35.41
CA MET A 101 55.63 19.74 34.98
C MET A 101 55.78 19.12 33.59
N ILE A 102 56.54 19.76 32.68
CA ILE A 102 56.83 19.20 31.35
C ILE A 102 57.82 18.04 31.47
N GLU A 103 58.91 18.20 32.23
CA GLU A 103 59.91 17.15 32.49
C GLU A 103 59.29 15.88 33.07
N GLU A 104 58.35 16.05 34.02
CA GLU A 104 57.66 14.95 34.70
C GLU A 104 56.51 14.35 33.87
N GLY A 105 56.25 14.87 32.66
CA GLY A 105 55.18 14.42 31.77
C GLY A 105 53.76 14.79 32.22
N ILE A 106 53.61 15.73 33.16
CA ILE A 106 52.33 16.23 33.66
C ILE A 106 51.66 17.11 32.61
N LEU A 107 52.44 17.96 31.94
CA LEU A 107 52.00 18.79 30.81
C LEU A 107 52.59 18.23 29.52
N VAL A 108 51.74 17.64 28.70
CA VAL A 108 52.14 17.13 27.38
C VAL A 108 51.93 18.24 26.35
N ILE A 109 53.03 18.74 25.79
CA ILE A 109 53.02 19.78 24.75
C ILE A 109 53.08 19.12 23.38
N PRO A 110 52.04 19.25 22.53
CA PRO A 110 52.05 18.68 21.19
C PRO A 110 52.95 19.48 20.25
N SER A 111 53.39 18.85 19.15
CA SER A 111 54.17 19.50 18.08
C SER A 111 53.35 20.45 17.20
N GLU A 112 52.02 20.33 17.22
CA GLU A 112 51.08 21.17 16.46
C GLU A 112 50.56 22.35 17.32
N SER A 113 49.77 23.24 16.70
CA SER A 113 49.10 24.32 17.42
C SER A 113 48.21 23.78 18.55
N TYR A 114 48.29 24.40 19.72
CA TYR A 114 47.51 24.03 20.90
C TYR A 114 46.96 25.25 21.63
N GLU A 115 45.96 25.01 22.47
CA GLU A 115 45.36 26.02 23.33
C GLU A 115 45.60 25.71 24.80
N ALA A 116 45.85 26.74 25.60
CA ALA A 116 46.04 26.63 27.05
C ALA A 116 44.87 25.89 27.75
N ALA A 117 43.64 26.08 27.26
CA ALA A 117 42.47 25.38 27.76
C ALA A 117 42.54 23.86 27.47
N GLY A 118 43.04 23.45 26.29
CA GLY A 118 43.24 22.05 25.96
C GLY A 118 44.27 21.38 26.88
N ILE A 119 45.40 22.04 27.12
CA ILE A 119 46.47 21.53 28.01
C ILE A 119 45.96 21.39 29.46
N GLU A 120 45.25 22.38 29.98
CA GLU A 120 44.67 22.31 31.34
C GLU A 120 43.61 21.21 31.49
N ASN A 121 42.74 21.04 30.49
CA ASN A 121 41.75 19.95 30.51
C ASN A 121 42.44 18.58 30.44
N THR A 122 43.55 18.46 29.69
CA THR A 122 44.37 17.24 29.60
C THR A 122 44.95 16.89 30.97
N ARG A 123 45.57 17.87 31.66
CA ARG A 123 46.09 17.70 33.03
C ARG A 123 45.00 17.22 33.99
N LYS A 124 43.83 17.88 34.00
CA LYS A 124 42.69 17.49 34.87
C LYS A 124 42.23 16.07 34.62
N LEU A 125 42.12 15.70 33.35
CA LEU A 125 41.67 14.39 32.91
C LEU A 125 42.63 13.28 33.37
N LEU A 126 43.94 13.48 33.19
CA LEU A 126 44.96 12.52 33.61
C LEU A 126 45.11 12.47 35.14
N ASN A 127 45.03 13.61 35.83
CA ASN A 127 45.07 13.64 37.29
C ASN A 127 43.89 12.93 37.94
N TRP A 128 42.70 13.06 37.35
CA TRP A 128 41.53 12.30 37.78
C TRP A 128 41.75 10.81 37.59
N TYR A 129 42.15 10.39 36.37
CA TYR A 129 42.27 8.97 36.05
C TYR A 129 43.33 8.25 36.89
N ARG A 130 44.48 8.90 37.15
CA ARG A 130 45.56 8.31 37.96
C ARG A 130 45.19 8.12 39.43
N LYS A 131 44.23 8.88 39.95
CA LYS A 131 43.75 8.79 41.34
C LYS A 131 42.76 7.65 41.54
N LEU A 132 42.22 7.07 40.47
CA LEU A 132 41.29 5.95 40.56
C LEU A 132 42.05 4.65 40.86
N THR A 133 41.60 3.95 41.89
CA THR A 133 41.97 2.56 42.18
C THR A 133 41.46 1.62 41.08
N VAL A 134 41.96 0.38 41.03
CA VAL A 134 41.52 -0.60 40.04
C VAL A 134 40.03 -0.91 40.23
N GLU A 135 39.58 -1.02 41.47
CA GLU A 135 38.19 -1.25 41.86
C GLU A 135 37.29 -0.09 41.39
N GLU A 136 37.71 1.16 41.59
CA GLU A 136 36.96 2.32 41.11
C GLU A 136 36.91 2.38 39.58
N LYS A 137 38.00 2.02 38.89
CA LYS A 137 38.02 1.92 37.42
C LYS A 137 36.98 0.91 36.90
N HIS A 138 36.72 -0.20 37.62
CA HIS A 138 35.66 -1.16 37.26
C HIS A 138 34.24 -0.61 37.41
N THR A 139 34.05 0.41 38.25
CA THR A 139 32.73 1.05 38.45
C THR A 139 32.41 2.15 37.44
N LEU A 140 33.35 2.48 36.55
CA LEU A 140 33.16 3.53 35.54
C LEU A 140 31.99 3.16 34.60
N PRO A 141 31.14 4.14 34.22
CA PRO A 141 29.99 3.89 33.35
C PRO A 141 30.45 3.65 31.91
N ILE A 142 30.71 2.38 31.56
CA ILE A 142 31.05 1.97 30.20
C ILE A 142 29.76 1.79 29.37
N PHE A 143 29.68 2.50 28.25
CA PHE A 143 28.62 2.30 27.26
C PHE A 143 29.22 2.27 25.87
N GLY A 144 29.00 1.16 25.16
CA GLY A 144 29.60 0.96 23.84
C GLY A 144 31.12 0.83 23.88
N ASN A 145 31.67 0.19 24.91
CA ASN A 145 33.11 -0.03 25.14
C ASN A 145 33.96 1.24 25.27
N LYS A 146 33.31 2.34 25.65
CA LYS A 146 33.95 3.60 26.02
C LYS A 146 33.33 4.18 27.28
N ILE A 147 34.10 4.98 28.01
CA ILE A 147 33.61 5.72 29.16
C ILE A 147 32.53 6.72 28.71
N SER A 148 31.37 6.66 29.35
CA SER A 148 30.24 7.54 29.04
C SER A 148 30.18 8.74 29.99
N ILE A 149 30.75 9.87 29.54
CA ILE A 149 30.71 11.15 30.29
C ILE A 149 29.28 11.57 30.64
N GLY A 150 28.31 11.32 29.77
CA GLY A 150 26.90 11.68 30.00
C GLY A 150 26.19 10.83 31.06
N LYS A 151 26.80 9.73 31.53
CA LYS A 151 26.26 8.86 32.58
C LYS A 151 27.05 8.97 33.90
N MET A 152 28.08 9.81 33.95
CA MET A 152 28.80 10.14 35.19
C MET A 152 28.01 11.17 35.98
N SER A 153 28.09 11.12 37.31
CA SER A 153 27.53 12.19 38.13
C SER A 153 28.35 13.48 37.98
N PRO A 154 27.76 14.68 38.22
CA PRO A 154 28.48 15.95 38.13
C PRO A 154 29.75 16.01 38.99
N GLU A 155 29.76 15.30 40.12
CA GLU A 155 30.88 15.22 41.06
C GLU A 155 32.03 14.33 40.55
N GLN A 156 31.74 13.43 39.62
CA GLN A 156 32.70 12.48 39.04
C GLN A 156 33.33 12.98 37.73
N LEU A 157 32.86 14.11 37.19
CA LEU A 157 33.28 14.63 35.89
C LEU A 157 34.61 15.39 35.98
N PRO A 158 35.70 14.88 35.38
CA PRO A 158 36.99 15.59 35.38
C PRO A 158 37.00 16.81 34.45
N ILE A 159 36.21 16.76 33.37
CA ILE A 159 36.14 17.78 32.31
C ILE A 159 34.71 17.90 31.76
N LYS A 160 34.42 19.03 31.10
CA LYS A 160 33.14 19.23 30.38
C LYS A 160 33.17 18.49 29.04
N LYS A 161 31.99 18.07 28.55
CA LYS A 161 31.84 17.38 27.26
C LYS A 161 32.46 18.16 26.07
N GLY A 162 32.34 19.50 26.07
CA GLY A 162 32.93 20.36 25.03
C GLY A 162 34.46 20.38 25.03
N SER A 163 35.13 19.97 26.12
CA SER A 163 36.60 19.91 26.17
C SER A 163 37.18 18.83 25.25
N LEU A 164 36.38 17.86 24.80
CA LEU A 164 36.80 16.83 23.83
C LEU A 164 36.97 17.35 22.40
N GLU A 165 36.70 18.64 22.14
CA GLU A 165 36.99 19.27 20.84
C GLU A 165 38.49 19.46 20.62
N PHE A 166 39.27 19.68 21.69
CA PHE A 166 40.72 19.83 21.63
C PHE A 166 41.44 18.50 21.36
N ASN A 167 42.33 18.46 20.37
CA ASN A 167 43.05 17.24 19.98
C ASN A 167 43.88 16.65 21.14
N VAL A 168 44.59 17.48 21.90
CA VAL A 168 45.37 17.04 23.09
C VAL A 168 44.52 16.34 24.15
N VAL A 169 43.26 16.75 24.32
CA VAL A 169 42.34 16.11 25.27
C VAL A 169 41.85 14.77 24.71
N LYS A 170 41.64 14.66 23.39
CA LYS A 170 41.31 13.40 22.73
C LYS A 170 42.44 12.39 22.88
N ASP A 171 43.69 12.81 22.72
CA ASP A 171 44.86 11.92 22.84
C ASP A 171 44.97 11.33 24.26
N ALA A 172 44.81 12.17 25.29
CA ALA A 172 44.76 11.70 26.68
C ALA A 172 43.54 10.81 26.95
N TRP A 173 42.40 11.10 26.32
CA TRP A 173 41.21 10.27 26.42
C TRP A 173 41.43 8.90 25.78
N GLU A 174 42.08 8.82 24.63
CA GLU A 174 42.47 7.56 23.98
C GLU A 174 43.48 6.77 24.81
N PHE A 175 44.46 7.45 25.43
CA PHE A 175 45.39 6.83 26.36
C PHE A 175 44.65 6.11 27.50
N ILE A 176 43.68 6.78 28.13
CA ILE A 176 42.86 6.19 29.20
C ILE A 176 42.12 4.93 28.71
N HIS A 177 41.55 4.97 27.49
CA HIS A 177 40.84 3.81 26.95
C HIS A 177 41.80 2.66 26.67
N LYS A 178 42.99 2.91 26.12
CA LYS A 178 44.02 1.87 25.93
C LYS A 178 44.48 1.26 27.27
N ASP A 179 44.56 2.05 28.34
CA ASP A 179 44.87 1.53 29.67
C ASP A 179 43.75 0.64 30.21
N LEU A 180 42.49 1.07 30.09
CA LEU A 180 41.32 0.26 30.47
C LEU A 180 41.20 -1.04 29.66
N GLU A 181 41.64 -1.03 28.41
CA GLU A 181 41.69 -2.22 27.55
C GLU A 181 42.73 -3.22 28.08
N LYS A 182 43.92 -2.73 28.44
CA LYS A 182 44.97 -3.56 29.06
C LYS A 182 44.55 -4.15 30.40
N ILE A 183 43.77 -3.42 31.19
CA ILE A 183 43.24 -3.89 32.48
C ILE A 183 42.05 -4.86 32.29
N GLY A 184 41.50 -4.97 31.07
CA GLY A 184 40.38 -5.86 30.74
C GLY A 184 39.00 -5.31 31.12
N ILE A 185 38.89 -4.00 31.41
CA ILE A 185 37.62 -3.33 31.70
C ILE A 185 36.82 -3.05 30.42
N ILE A 186 37.53 -2.76 29.32
CA ILE A 186 36.95 -2.67 27.99
C ILE A 186 37.49 -3.79 27.11
N ASP A 187 36.63 -4.37 26.28
CA ASP A 187 36.94 -5.54 25.47
C ASP A 187 37.63 -5.12 24.16
N ALA A 188 38.85 -5.61 23.94
CA ALA A 188 39.63 -5.38 22.71
C ALA A 188 38.93 -5.89 21.43
N ASN A 189 38.03 -6.87 21.57
CA ASN A 189 37.27 -7.46 20.47
C ASN A 189 35.87 -6.86 20.31
N TYR A 190 35.54 -5.80 21.06
CA TYR A 190 34.23 -5.17 20.97
C TYR A 190 34.01 -4.53 19.60
N LYS A 191 32.85 -4.85 19.01
CA LYS A 191 32.39 -4.23 17.76
C LYS A 191 31.16 -3.35 18.02
N SER A 192 31.26 -2.07 17.69
CA SER A 192 30.14 -1.14 17.80
C SER A 192 28.95 -1.57 16.93
N VAL A 193 27.74 -1.04 17.17
CA VAL A 193 26.58 -1.31 16.30
C VAL A 193 26.85 -0.82 14.88
N ALA A 194 27.56 0.30 14.72
CA ALA A 194 27.94 0.83 13.42
C ALA A 194 28.95 -0.09 12.71
N GLU A 195 29.96 -0.62 13.41
CA GLU A 195 30.90 -1.60 12.86
C GLU A 195 30.24 -2.94 12.59
N ARG A 196 29.36 -3.45 13.47
CA ARG A 196 28.54 -4.64 13.20
C ARG A 196 27.60 -4.45 12.03
N THR A 197 27.08 -3.24 11.81
CA THR A 197 26.22 -2.90 10.67
C THR A 197 27.04 -2.67 9.40
N SER A 198 28.23 -2.10 9.53
CA SER A 198 29.23 -1.93 8.46
C SER A 198 29.75 -3.29 8.01
N GLU A 199 30.18 -4.15 8.93
CA GLU A 199 30.53 -5.54 8.68
C GLU A 199 29.32 -6.34 8.21
N ALA A 200 28.11 -6.12 8.72
CA ALA A 200 26.92 -6.75 8.14
C ALA A 200 26.67 -6.24 6.71
N ASN A 201 26.98 -4.99 6.40
CA ASN A 201 26.84 -4.41 5.05
C ASN A 201 28.00 -4.79 4.12
N VAL A 202 29.21 -5.01 4.64
CA VAL A 202 30.41 -5.49 3.92
C VAL A 202 30.34 -7.00 3.72
N ASN A 203 29.86 -7.77 4.72
CA ASN A 203 29.53 -9.18 4.58
C ASN A 203 28.32 -9.39 3.67
N ARG A 204 27.31 -8.50 3.69
CA ARG A 204 26.25 -8.45 2.66
C ARG A 204 26.79 -8.14 1.26
N ARG A 205 27.91 -7.42 1.14
CA ARG A 205 28.58 -7.14 -0.14
C ARG A 205 29.52 -8.27 -0.58
N ASN A 206 30.06 -9.07 0.35
CA ASN A 206 31.13 -10.04 0.04
C ASN A 206 30.72 -11.52 -0.01
N HIS A 207 29.54 -11.94 0.45
CA HIS A 207 28.90 -13.18 -0.02
C HIS A 207 27.45 -13.32 0.50
N SER A 208 26.50 -12.82 -0.28
CA SER A 208 25.45 -13.69 -0.77
C SER A 208 25.07 -13.12 -2.12
N GLU A 209 25.51 -13.77 -3.18
CA GLU A 209 24.77 -13.72 -4.43
C GLU A 209 23.28 -13.83 -4.06
N SER A 210 22.49 -12.80 -4.36
CA SER A 210 21.06 -12.83 -4.03
C SER A 210 20.46 -14.07 -4.69
N GLN A 211 19.39 -14.64 -4.12
CA GLN A 211 18.75 -15.81 -4.73
C GLN A 211 18.38 -15.57 -6.21
N ILE A 212 18.12 -14.30 -6.57
CA ILE A 212 17.88 -13.86 -7.94
C ILE A 212 19.15 -13.96 -8.80
N GLU A 213 20.26 -13.37 -8.35
CA GLU A 213 21.56 -13.45 -9.04
C GLU A 213 22.03 -14.91 -9.16
N ARG A 214 21.81 -15.73 -8.13
CA ARG A 214 22.12 -17.17 -8.11
C ARG A 214 21.35 -17.92 -9.17
N PHE A 215 20.06 -17.69 -9.26
CA PHE A 215 19.26 -18.24 -10.34
C PHE A 215 19.70 -17.74 -11.72
N HIS A 216 20.10 -16.47 -11.86
CA HIS A 216 20.61 -15.96 -13.13
C HIS A 216 21.94 -16.62 -13.53
N ARG A 217 22.88 -16.76 -12.61
CA ARG A 217 24.16 -17.43 -12.84
C ARG A 217 23.98 -18.90 -13.20
N LEU A 218 23.13 -19.62 -12.45
CA LEU A 218 22.87 -21.03 -12.73
C LEU A 218 22.15 -21.23 -14.05
N ALA A 219 21.18 -20.36 -14.37
CA ALA A 219 20.48 -20.41 -15.65
C ALA A 219 21.39 -20.04 -16.83
N ALA A 220 22.47 -19.26 -16.63
CA ALA A 220 23.35 -18.81 -17.71
C ALA A 220 24.03 -19.97 -18.43
N ARG A 221 24.33 -21.07 -17.74
CA ARG A 221 24.80 -22.31 -18.35
C ARG A 221 23.62 -23.08 -18.92
N GLU A 222 23.66 -23.37 -20.22
CA GLU A 222 22.65 -24.23 -20.84
C GLU A 222 22.74 -25.65 -20.29
N LEU A 223 21.59 -26.32 -20.22
CA LEU A 223 21.46 -27.66 -19.67
C LEU A 223 20.89 -28.58 -20.75
N ASN A 224 21.76 -29.05 -21.64
CA ASN A 224 21.40 -29.85 -22.82
C ASN A 224 21.86 -31.31 -22.70
N ALA A 225 22.90 -31.59 -21.91
CA ALA A 225 23.40 -32.93 -21.61
C ALA A 225 23.68 -33.09 -20.10
N ALA A 226 23.87 -34.33 -19.63
CA ALA A 226 24.13 -34.62 -18.21
C ALA A 226 25.38 -33.90 -17.65
N ASP A 227 26.42 -33.74 -18.47
CA ASP A 227 27.69 -33.09 -18.09
C ASP A 227 27.58 -31.55 -17.92
N ASP A 228 26.46 -30.97 -18.35
CA ASP A 228 26.17 -29.55 -18.15
C ASP A 228 25.81 -29.21 -16.70
N PHE A 229 25.50 -30.22 -15.87
CA PHE A 229 25.22 -30.00 -14.46
C PHE A 229 26.46 -29.56 -13.68
N PHE A 230 26.28 -28.59 -12.78
CA PHE A 230 27.33 -28.25 -11.81
C PHE A 230 27.58 -29.43 -10.85
N PRO A 231 28.84 -29.75 -10.52
CA PRO A 231 29.14 -30.80 -9.56
C PRO A 231 28.71 -30.36 -8.15
N PRO A 232 27.95 -31.18 -7.41
CA PRO A 232 27.51 -30.84 -6.06
C PRO A 232 28.70 -30.82 -5.09
N SER A 233 28.70 -29.85 -4.18
CA SER A 233 29.76 -29.67 -3.18
C SER A 233 29.19 -29.74 -1.76
N LYS A 234 30.05 -29.77 -0.73
CA LYS A 234 29.59 -29.71 0.67
C LYS A 234 28.89 -28.39 1.01
N LEU A 235 29.28 -27.30 0.33
CA LEU A 235 28.69 -25.96 0.52
C LEU A 235 27.40 -25.79 -0.30
N GLU A 236 27.33 -26.45 -1.46
CA GLU A 236 26.19 -26.38 -2.38
C GLU A 236 25.72 -27.80 -2.74
N PRO A 237 25.11 -28.52 -1.78
CA PRO A 237 24.78 -29.93 -1.96
C PRO A 237 23.72 -30.16 -3.04
N PHE A 238 22.78 -29.24 -3.21
CA PHE A 238 21.66 -29.36 -4.15
C PHE A 238 21.80 -28.49 -5.41
N ILE A 239 23.03 -28.10 -5.78
CA ILE A 239 23.29 -27.16 -6.88
C ILE A 239 22.69 -27.61 -8.23
N GLN A 240 22.65 -28.92 -8.49
CA GLN A 240 22.04 -29.49 -9.69
C GLN A 240 20.53 -29.26 -9.74
N VAL A 241 19.86 -29.37 -8.59
CA VAL A 241 18.42 -29.11 -8.47
C VAL A 241 18.16 -27.64 -8.71
N GLU A 242 18.91 -26.75 -8.04
CA GLU A 242 18.79 -25.31 -8.24
C GLU A 242 19.02 -24.90 -9.71
N GLN A 243 20.03 -25.48 -10.37
CA GLN A 243 20.31 -25.25 -11.78
C GLN A 243 19.14 -25.69 -12.66
N LEU A 244 18.58 -26.88 -12.42
CA LEU A 244 17.45 -27.38 -13.18
C LEU A 244 16.24 -26.43 -13.08
N PHE A 245 15.90 -25.97 -11.87
CA PHE A 245 14.82 -24.98 -11.66
C PHE A 245 15.15 -23.62 -12.31
N ALA A 246 16.41 -23.19 -12.23
CA ALA A 246 16.87 -21.95 -12.83
C ALA A 246 16.74 -21.98 -14.37
N CYS A 247 17.16 -23.06 -15.01
CA CYS A 247 17.00 -23.27 -16.45
C CYS A 247 15.53 -23.37 -16.84
N SER A 248 14.68 -24.09 -16.08
CA SER A 248 13.23 -24.11 -16.33
C SER A 248 12.58 -22.73 -16.22
N SER A 249 13.07 -21.86 -15.33
CA SER A 249 12.51 -20.52 -15.18
C SER A 249 12.69 -19.62 -16.41
N LYS A 250 13.62 -19.97 -17.32
CA LYS A 250 13.81 -19.25 -18.61
C LYS A 250 12.61 -19.37 -19.54
N THR A 251 11.77 -20.40 -19.41
CA THR A 251 10.56 -20.55 -20.23
C THR A 251 9.45 -19.55 -19.85
N VAL A 252 9.65 -18.79 -18.77
CA VAL A 252 8.69 -17.79 -18.29
C VAL A 252 9.35 -16.42 -18.28
N SER A 253 8.75 -15.45 -18.98
CA SER A 253 9.21 -14.07 -19.08
C SER A 253 8.96 -13.27 -17.79
N SER A 254 7.83 -13.53 -17.10
CA SER A 254 7.36 -12.72 -15.99
C SER A 254 8.18 -12.87 -14.70
N LYS A 255 8.38 -11.75 -13.97
CA LYS A 255 9.09 -11.75 -12.68
C LYS A 255 8.41 -12.62 -11.62
N SER A 256 7.07 -12.56 -11.55
CA SER A 256 6.27 -13.38 -10.63
C SER A 256 6.36 -14.87 -10.98
N GLY A 257 6.29 -15.21 -12.27
CA GLY A 257 6.47 -16.57 -12.75
C GLY A 257 7.86 -17.14 -12.44
N LYS A 258 8.93 -16.36 -12.68
CA LYS A 258 10.29 -16.72 -12.26
C LYS A 258 10.41 -16.89 -10.75
N SER A 259 9.68 -16.10 -9.98
CA SER A 259 9.62 -16.23 -8.52
C SER A 259 8.99 -17.54 -8.07
N ASN A 260 7.98 -18.05 -8.77
CA ASN A 260 7.37 -19.35 -8.46
C ASN A 260 8.39 -20.48 -8.56
N TYR A 261 9.28 -20.47 -9.56
CA TYR A 261 10.36 -21.46 -9.67
C TYR A 261 11.38 -21.37 -8.54
N ARG A 262 11.74 -20.16 -8.08
CA ARG A 262 12.64 -19.99 -6.92
C ARG A 262 12.04 -20.54 -5.63
N VAL A 263 10.75 -20.23 -5.40
CA VAL A 263 10.02 -20.72 -4.24
C VAL A 263 9.84 -22.23 -4.32
N ALA A 264 9.48 -22.75 -5.50
CA ALA A 264 9.33 -24.18 -5.73
C ALA A 264 10.65 -24.94 -5.53
N SER A 265 11.78 -24.41 -6.04
CA SER A 265 13.11 -24.96 -5.81
C SER A 265 13.45 -25.04 -4.33
N SER A 266 13.17 -23.98 -3.57
CA SER A 266 13.46 -23.94 -2.13
C SER A 266 12.64 -24.98 -1.37
N SER A 267 11.33 -25.06 -1.68
CA SER A 267 10.41 -26.05 -1.09
C SER A 267 10.79 -27.49 -1.47
N PHE A 268 11.22 -27.72 -2.71
CA PHE A 268 11.62 -29.03 -3.19
C PHE A 268 12.96 -29.47 -2.58
N ILE A 269 13.92 -28.55 -2.42
CA ILE A 269 15.18 -28.83 -1.72
C ILE A 269 14.94 -29.13 -0.23
N GLU A 270 14.00 -28.42 0.43
CA GLU A 270 13.59 -28.75 1.80
C GLU A 270 13.05 -30.18 1.90
N PHE A 271 12.24 -30.60 0.92
CA PHE A 271 11.75 -31.98 0.83
C PHE A 271 12.88 -32.99 0.61
N LEU A 272 13.78 -32.73 -0.36
CA LEU A 272 14.91 -33.62 -0.65
C LEU A 272 15.88 -33.73 0.53
N SER A 273 16.12 -32.63 1.25
CA SER A 273 17.00 -32.64 2.42
C SER A 273 16.42 -33.45 3.58
N LYS A 274 15.09 -33.46 3.75
CA LYS A 274 14.41 -34.34 4.72
C LYS A 274 14.52 -35.82 4.35
N LEU A 275 14.52 -36.15 3.05
CA LEU A 275 14.62 -37.53 2.57
C LEU A 275 16.06 -38.07 2.57
N TYR A 276 17.02 -37.27 2.12
CA TYR A 276 18.37 -37.72 1.81
C TYR A 276 19.47 -37.05 2.65
N GLY A 277 19.10 -36.10 3.52
CA GLY A 277 20.03 -35.28 4.29
C GLY A 277 20.70 -34.18 3.45
N ASN A 278 21.57 -33.38 4.08
CA ASN A 278 22.25 -32.26 3.44
C ASN A 278 23.64 -32.65 2.90
N LYS A 279 23.68 -33.67 2.04
CA LYS A 279 24.92 -34.19 1.42
C LYS A 279 24.94 -33.88 -0.08
N PRO A 280 26.12 -33.82 -0.74
CA PRO A 280 26.23 -33.61 -2.18
C PRO A 280 25.28 -34.53 -2.96
N PHE A 281 24.28 -33.93 -3.61
CA PHE A 281 23.14 -34.59 -4.20
C PHE A 281 23.28 -34.64 -5.72
N ARG A 282 23.22 -35.84 -6.30
CA ARG A 282 23.31 -36.05 -7.76
C ARG A 282 21.95 -36.50 -8.32
N ILE A 283 21.45 -35.78 -9.32
CA ILE A 283 20.13 -36.05 -9.91
C ILE A 283 20.09 -37.44 -10.57
N VAL A 284 21.06 -37.73 -11.45
CA VAL A 284 21.11 -38.95 -12.27
C VAL A 284 21.07 -40.24 -11.43
N THR A 285 21.63 -40.22 -10.21
CA THR A 285 21.71 -41.41 -9.36
C THR A 285 20.58 -41.53 -8.35
N THR A 286 19.76 -40.48 -8.17
CA THR A 286 18.88 -40.37 -6.99
C THR A 286 17.42 -40.11 -7.34
N PHE A 287 17.12 -39.49 -8.48
CA PHE A 287 15.74 -39.27 -8.88
C PHE A 287 15.13 -40.58 -9.40
N ASP A 288 13.94 -40.89 -8.90
CA ASP A 288 13.15 -42.07 -9.31
C ASP A 288 11.78 -41.66 -9.84
N GLU A 289 11.08 -42.61 -10.45
CA GLU A 289 9.81 -42.37 -11.13
C GLU A 289 8.69 -41.90 -10.19
N TYR A 290 8.83 -42.14 -8.88
CA TYR A 290 7.84 -41.83 -7.85
C TYR A 290 8.11 -40.51 -7.12
N LEU A 291 9.14 -39.76 -7.50
CA LEU A 291 9.57 -38.55 -6.80
C LEU A 291 8.47 -37.48 -6.73
N LEU A 292 7.74 -37.26 -7.83
CA LEU A 292 6.64 -36.28 -7.86
C LEU A 292 5.48 -36.70 -6.94
N SER A 293 5.18 -38.00 -6.87
CA SER A 293 4.14 -38.54 -5.99
C SER A 293 4.50 -38.35 -4.51
N ARG A 294 5.75 -38.66 -4.13
CA ARG A 294 6.24 -38.41 -2.77
C ARG A 294 6.23 -36.92 -2.41
N TYR A 295 6.59 -36.05 -3.36
CA TYR A 295 6.53 -34.61 -3.14
C TYR A 295 5.09 -34.09 -2.98
N ARG A 296 4.13 -34.61 -3.75
CA ARG A 296 2.71 -34.27 -3.54
C ARG A 296 2.25 -34.66 -2.14
N LYS A 297 2.58 -35.87 -1.66
CA LYS A 297 2.24 -36.31 -0.29
C LYS A 297 2.88 -35.42 0.79
N TYR A 298 4.11 -34.95 0.55
CA TYR A 298 4.76 -33.98 1.43
C TYR A 298 4.01 -32.64 1.48
N LEU A 299 3.60 -32.10 0.33
CA LEU A 299 2.80 -30.88 0.27
C LEU A 299 1.42 -31.06 0.89
N GLU A 300 0.80 -32.23 0.73
CA GLU A 300 -0.48 -32.58 1.36
C GLU A 300 -0.41 -32.51 2.89
N GLY A 301 0.67 -33.04 3.48
CA GLY A 301 0.93 -32.88 4.92
C GLY A 301 1.03 -31.41 5.36
N LYS A 302 1.74 -30.58 4.58
CA LYS A 302 1.83 -29.13 4.86
C LYS A 302 0.49 -28.41 4.74
N VAL A 303 -0.36 -28.82 3.80
CA VAL A 303 -1.72 -28.27 3.66
C VAL A 303 -2.61 -28.66 4.83
N ILE A 304 -2.59 -29.93 5.25
CA ILE A 304 -3.35 -30.43 6.41
C ILE A 304 -2.94 -29.68 7.68
N ASN A 305 -1.64 -29.42 7.86
CA ASN A 305 -1.10 -28.66 8.98
C ASN A 305 -1.31 -27.14 8.87
N LYS A 306 -1.94 -26.64 7.79
CA LYS A 306 -2.17 -25.22 7.51
C LYS A 306 -0.88 -24.37 7.41
N GLU A 307 0.24 -25.00 7.07
CA GLU A 307 1.51 -24.29 6.81
C GLU A 307 1.47 -23.56 5.46
N ILE A 308 0.79 -24.14 4.47
CA ILE A 308 0.61 -23.59 3.13
C ILE A 308 -0.83 -23.79 2.66
N SER A 309 -1.32 -22.92 1.77
CA SER A 309 -2.65 -23.08 1.16
C SER A 309 -2.64 -24.12 0.04
N SER A 310 -3.80 -24.70 -0.25
CA SER A 310 -4.00 -25.61 -1.39
C SER A 310 -3.58 -24.99 -2.73
N HIS A 311 -3.80 -23.68 -2.92
CA HIS A 311 -3.33 -22.93 -4.08
C HIS A 311 -1.80 -22.87 -4.17
N HIS A 312 -1.12 -22.52 -3.06
CA HIS A 312 0.33 -22.45 -3.03
C HIS A 312 0.97 -23.82 -3.31
N ALA A 313 0.43 -24.86 -2.68
CA ALA A 313 0.83 -26.25 -2.92
C ALA A 313 0.68 -26.63 -4.40
N ASN A 314 -0.44 -26.28 -5.04
CA ASN A 314 -0.67 -26.57 -6.46
C ASN A 314 0.29 -25.81 -7.39
N THR A 315 0.58 -24.53 -7.09
CA THR A 315 1.56 -23.73 -7.87
C THR A 315 2.95 -24.35 -7.79
N VAL A 316 3.41 -24.67 -6.58
CA VAL A 316 4.73 -25.26 -6.37
C VAL A 316 4.83 -26.65 -7.02
N LEU A 317 3.80 -27.49 -6.85
CA LEU A 317 3.73 -28.81 -7.51
C LEU A 317 3.78 -28.70 -9.03
N SER A 318 3.07 -27.73 -9.61
CA SER A 318 3.08 -27.48 -11.05
C SER A 318 4.46 -27.05 -11.54
N SER A 319 5.14 -26.14 -10.84
CA SER A 319 6.51 -25.75 -11.16
C SER A 319 7.48 -26.94 -11.10
N VAL A 320 7.39 -27.78 -10.07
CA VAL A 320 8.20 -29.01 -9.97
C VAL A 320 7.89 -29.97 -11.13
N ARG A 321 6.63 -30.17 -11.48
CA ARG A 321 6.22 -31.02 -12.62
C ARG A 321 6.85 -30.53 -13.93
N ILE A 322 6.80 -29.23 -14.21
CA ILE A 322 7.41 -28.64 -15.41
C ILE A 322 8.93 -28.83 -15.39
N THR A 323 9.55 -28.65 -14.22
CA THR A 323 10.99 -28.84 -14.05
C THR A 323 11.43 -30.29 -14.24
N LEU A 324 10.65 -31.27 -13.77
CA LEU A 324 10.90 -32.69 -14.04
C LEU A 324 10.68 -33.05 -15.52
N ASN A 325 9.67 -32.48 -16.19
CA ASN A 325 9.52 -32.61 -17.64
C ASN A 325 10.72 -32.02 -18.41
N ARG A 326 11.32 -30.94 -17.91
CA ARG A 326 12.55 -30.40 -18.53
C ARG A 326 13.72 -31.37 -18.39
N LEU A 327 13.79 -32.12 -17.28
CA LEU A 327 14.84 -33.12 -17.06
C LEU A 327 14.75 -34.29 -18.06
N THR A 328 13.54 -34.73 -18.44
CA THR A 328 13.36 -35.78 -19.46
C THR A 328 13.82 -35.36 -20.86
N GLN A 329 14.10 -34.06 -21.07
CA GLN A 329 14.59 -33.49 -22.32
C GLN A 329 16.12 -33.25 -22.30
N VAL A 330 16.81 -33.58 -21.21
CA VAL A 330 18.27 -33.49 -21.13
C VAL A 330 18.88 -34.75 -21.74
N ARG A 331 19.79 -34.59 -22.70
CA ARG A 331 20.46 -35.72 -23.36
C ARG A 331 21.30 -36.50 -22.34
N ASP A 332 21.42 -37.80 -22.58
CA ASP A 332 22.23 -38.71 -21.75
C ASP A 332 21.69 -38.91 -20.32
N ILE A 333 20.41 -38.59 -20.09
CA ILE A 333 19.67 -38.89 -18.86
C ILE A 333 18.41 -39.66 -19.23
N GLU A 334 18.40 -40.96 -18.94
CA GLU A 334 17.20 -41.80 -19.05
C GLU A 334 16.34 -41.62 -17.80
N TYR A 335 15.48 -40.59 -17.80
CA TYR A 335 14.58 -40.28 -16.69
C TYR A 335 13.12 -40.23 -17.12
N SER A 336 12.28 -40.97 -16.41
CA SER A 336 10.81 -40.98 -16.49
C SER A 336 10.23 -40.71 -15.10
N PHE A 337 9.01 -40.18 -15.05
CA PHE A 337 8.28 -40.07 -13.78
C PHE A 337 6.77 -40.21 -13.98
N PHE A 338 6.10 -40.74 -12.96
CA PHE A 338 4.64 -40.84 -12.96
C PHE A 338 4.02 -39.48 -12.68
N ASN A 339 3.26 -38.98 -13.66
CA ASN A 339 2.50 -37.75 -13.48
C ASN A 339 1.37 -37.96 -12.47
N ILE A 340 1.00 -36.90 -11.74
CA ILE A 340 -0.03 -36.93 -10.71
C ILE A 340 -0.94 -35.72 -10.81
N ASN A 341 -2.21 -35.91 -10.45
CA ASN A 341 -3.18 -34.82 -10.37
C ASN A 341 -2.76 -33.77 -9.34
N GLY A 342 -3.08 -32.51 -9.64
CA GLY A 342 -2.87 -31.39 -8.73
C GLY A 342 -3.72 -31.46 -7.46
N PHE A 343 -3.68 -30.40 -6.67
CA PHE A 343 -4.60 -30.24 -5.55
C PHE A 343 -5.92 -29.65 -6.05
N ALA A 344 -7.05 -30.14 -5.51
CA ALA A 344 -8.31 -29.43 -5.64
C ALA A 344 -8.19 -28.13 -4.84
N THR A 345 -8.09 -27.00 -5.53
CA THR A 345 -7.87 -25.72 -4.89
C THR A 345 -9.19 -25.16 -4.39
N THR A 346 -9.36 -25.10 -3.08
CA THR A 346 -10.45 -24.37 -2.43
C THR A 346 -9.93 -23.01 -1.96
N ARG A 347 -10.75 -21.97 -2.06
CA ARG A 347 -10.36 -20.62 -1.63
C ARG A 347 -10.40 -20.53 -0.11
N GLU A 348 -9.24 -20.39 0.51
CA GLU A 348 -9.09 -20.26 1.97
C GLU A 348 -8.93 -18.79 2.41
N THR A 349 -8.78 -17.82 1.49
CA THR A 349 -8.58 -16.40 1.82
C THR A 349 -9.67 -15.49 1.24
N ASP A 350 -10.15 -14.54 2.06
CA ASP A 350 -11.23 -13.59 1.68
C ASP A 350 -10.79 -12.50 0.68
N VAL A 351 -9.50 -12.45 0.33
CA VAL A 351 -8.87 -11.38 -0.51
C VAL A 351 -9.51 -11.25 -1.90
N LYS A 352 -10.18 -12.31 -2.38
CA LYS A 352 -10.90 -12.33 -3.68
C LYS A 352 -12.36 -12.75 -3.56
N LYS A 353 -12.92 -12.75 -2.34
CA LYS A 353 -14.34 -13.06 -2.10
C LYS A 353 -15.20 -11.81 -2.34
N PRO A 354 -16.35 -11.92 -3.04
CA PRO A 354 -17.25 -10.78 -3.21
C PRO A 354 -17.74 -10.28 -1.86
N PHE A 355 -18.03 -8.99 -1.76
CA PHE A 355 -18.68 -8.42 -0.59
C PHE A 355 -20.12 -8.93 -0.47
N THR A 356 -20.57 -9.18 0.75
CA THR A 356 -21.98 -9.54 1.02
C THR A 356 -22.89 -8.32 0.87
N MET A 357 -24.22 -8.51 0.87
CA MET A 357 -25.14 -7.38 0.65
C MET A 357 -25.02 -6.31 1.75
N ASN A 358 -24.90 -6.76 3.01
CA ASN A 358 -24.69 -5.89 4.15
C ASN A 358 -23.35 -5.12 4.06
N GLU A 359 -22.27 -5.82 3.73
CA GLU A 359 -20.96 -5.19 3.50
C GLU A 359 -21.03 -4.15 2.37
N ARG A 360 -21.73 -4.45 1.26
CA ARG A 360 -21.88 -3.51 0.12
C ARG A 360 -22.57 -2.22 0.51
N LEU A 361 -23.66 -2.29 1.27
CA LEU A 361 -24.42 -1.10 1.70
C LEU A 361 -23.56 -0.20 2.59
N GLN A 362 -22.84 -0.79 3.56
CA GLN A 362 -21.92 -0.05 4.42
C GLN A 362 -20.78 0.60 3.62
N ILE A 363 -20.19 -0.13 2.66
CA ILE A 363 -19.12 0.40 1.81
C ILE A 363 -19.64 1.54 0.93
N LEU A 364 -20.83 1.43 0.35
CA LEU A 364 -21.42 2.46 -0.49
C LEU A 364 -21.62 3.76 0.29
N ASP A 365 -22.28 3.68 1.46
CA ASP A 365 -22.49 4.84 2.34
C ASP A 365 -21.16 5.48 2.77
N ALA A 366 -20.16 4.66 3.12
CA ALA A 366 -18.83 5.16 3.47
C ALA A 366 -18.11 5.83 2.29
N ILE A 367 -18.23 5.30 1.07
CA ILE A 367 -17.66 5.92 -0.14
C ILE A 367 -18.33 7.27 -0.40
N GLU A 368 -19.66 7.36 -0.32
CA GLU A 368 -20.39 8.61 -0.55
C GLU A 368 -20.03 9.68 0.48
N LYS A 369 -19.95 9.31 1.76
CA LYS A 369 -19.47 10.19 2.84
C LYS A 369 -18.03 10.63 2.59
N GLY A 370 -17.14 9.69 2.25
CA GLY A 370 -15.74 9.97 1.94
C GLY A 370 -15.56 10.91 0.74
N LEU A 371 -16.36 10.74 -0.32
CA LEU A 371 -16.36 11.64 -1.48
C LEU A 371 -16.85 13.04 -1.10
N SER A 372 -17.93 13.14 -0.33
CA SER A 372 -18.45 14.43 0.17
C SER A 372 -17.40 15.20 0.98
N GLU A 373 -16.66 14.51 1.83
CA GLU A 373 -15.56 15.10 2.59
C GLU A 373 -14.39 15.52 1.70
N SER A 374 -14.00 14.67 0.74
CA SER A 374 -12.87 14.95 -0.17
C SER A 374 -13.18 16.15 -1.09
N ARG A 375 -14.44 16.30 -1.50
CA ARG A 375 -14.93 17.47 -2.26
C ARG A 375 -14.84 18.78 -1.49
N LYS A 376 -14.69 18.77 -0.17
CA LYS A 376 -14.43 20.02 0.58
C LYS A 376 -13.11 20.66 0.13
N ALA A 377 -12.13 19.86 -0.29
CA ALA A 377 -10.86 20.35 -0.81
C ALA A 377 -10.98 21.06 -2.18
N LEU A 378 -12.05 20.81 -2.93
CA LEU A 378 -12.34 21.52 -4.18
C LEU A 378 -12.90 22.93 -3.96
N LYS A 379 -13.44 23.20 -2.77
CA LYS A 379 -14.02 24.52 -2.46
C LYS A 379 -12.90 25.48 -2.11
N PRO A 380 -12.73 26.60 -2.84
CA PRO A 380 -11.71 27.58 -2.51
C PRO A 380 -12.00 28.20 -1.15
N TYR A 381 -10.93 28.44 -0.38
CA TYR A 381 -11.04 29.10 0.91
C TYR A 381 -11.54 30.54 0.75
N LYS A 382 -12.59 30.91 1.50
CA LYS A 382 -13.13 32.27 1.52
C LYS A 382 -12.47 33.07 2.65
N LYS A 383 -11.79 34.16 2.29
CA LYS A 383 -11.17 35.07 3.27
C LYS A 383 -12.22 35.63 4.22
N THR A 384 -11.87 35.67 5.50
CA THR A 384 -12.72 36.19 6.57
C THR A 384 -12.39 37.63 6.91
N GLY A 385 -11.15 38.08 6.68
CA GLY A 385 -10.72 39.43 7.04
C GLY A 385 -10.62 39.66 8.56
N LEU A 386 -10.66 38.60 9.36
CA LEU A 386 -10.57 38.65 10.82
C LEU A 386 -9.10 38.70 11.28
N GLY A 387 -8.86 39.36 12.41
CA GLY A 387 -7.54 39.53 13.01
C GLY A 387 -6.76 40.73 12.47
N SER A 388 -5.52 40.86 12.94
CA SER A 388 -4.58 41.94 12.59
C SER A 388 -3.16 41.39 12.45
N ASN A 389 -2.23 42.18 11.90
CA ASN A 389 -0.83 41.76 11.75
C ASN A 389 -0.16 41.57 13.13
N PRO A 390 0.22 40.34 13.53
CA PRO A 390 0.86 40.09 14.82
C PRO A 390 2.38 40.25 14.79
N LEU A 391 2.97 40.64 13.64
CA LEU A 391 4.42 40.69 13.45
C LEU A 391 4.96 42.12 13.45
N ASP A 392 6.12 42.31 14.07
CA ASP A 392 6.91 43.55 14.00
C ASP A 392 7.69 43.69 12.68
N GLU A 393 8.40 44.81 12.51
CA GLU A 393 9.22 45.09 11.32
C GLU A 393 10.34 44.06 11.09
N LYS A 394 10.72 43.29 12.12
CA LYS A 394 11.72 42.23 12.07
C LYS A 394 11.11 40.84 11.87
N GLY A 395 9.78 40.73 11.75
CA GLY A 395 9.05 39.48 11.55
C GLY A 395 8.84 38.65 12.83
N SER A 396 9.09 39.23 14.00
CA SER A 396 8.89 38.59 15.31
C SER A 396 7.47 38.84 15.81
N VAL A 397 6.91 37.87 16.55
CA VAL A 397 5.56 37.96 17.12
C VAL A 397 5.52 39.00 18.24
N ILE A 398 4.65 39.98 18.12
CA ILE A 398 4.42 41.03 19.11
C ILE A 398 3.73 40.42 20.34
N ARG A 399 4.22 40.76 21.54
CA ARG A 399 3.69 40.25 22.81
C ARG A 399 2.20 40.58 22.95
N GLY A 400 1.37 39.57 23.22
CA GLY A 400 -0.08 39.72 23.37
C GLY A 400 -0.90 39.56 22.09
N LEU A 401 -0.27 39.47 20.91
CA LEU A 401 -0.96 39.27 19.62
C LEU A 401 -0.91 37.83 19.11
N SER A 402 -0.50 36.87 19.95
CA SER A 402 -0.46 35.44 19.61
C SER A 402 -1.84 34.80 19.76
N THR A 403 -2.78 35.18 18.91
CA THR A 403 -4.15 34.63 18.88
C THR A 403 -4.43 33.91 17.56
N LEU A 404 -5.37 32.95 17.58
CA LEU A 404 -5.78 32.22 16.37
C LEU A 404 -6.35 33.15 15.28
N GLU A 405 -7.02 34.23 15.66
CA GLU A 405 -7.52 35.24 14.71
C GLU A 405 -6.37 35.95 13.99
N ASN A 406 -5.30 36.33 14.71
CA ASN A 406 -4.14 36.96 14.09
C ASN A 406 -3.31 35.95 13.26
N ALA A 407 -3.27 34.67 13.66
CA ALA A 407 -2.71 33.60 12.83
C ALA A 407 -3.51 33.45 11.52
N ARG A 408 -4.84 33.54 11.58
CA ARG A 408 -5.71 33.51 10.40
C ARG A 408 -5.46 34.71 9.49
N TRP A 409 -5.27 35.89 10.05
CA TRP A 409 -4.88 37.08 9.29
C TRP A 409 -3.55 36.88 8.55
N LEU A 410 -2.53 36.32 9.21
CA LEU A 410 -1.26 35.99 8.57
C LEU A 410 -1.43 34.99 7.42
N PHE A 411 -2.22 33.95 7.64
CA PHE A 411 -2.54 32.97 6.61
C PHE A 411 -3.18 33.61 5.37
N GLU A 412 -4.16 34.49 5.57
CA GLU A 412 -4.93 35.12 4.48
C GLU A 412 -4.16 36.20 3.71
N ASN A 413 -3.30 36.97 4.40
CA ASN A 413 -2.69 38.17 3.84
C ASN A 413 -1.20 38.01 3.53
N ARG A 414 -0.45 37.27 4.35
CA ARG A 414 1.01 37.10 4.18
C ARG A 414 1.38 35.77 3.55
N LEU A 415 0.64 34.71 3.85
CA LEU A 415 0.87 33.36 3.29
C LEU A 415 0.00 33.08 2.04
N MET A 416 -0.80 34.06 1.60
CA MET A 416 -1.64 33.97 0.39
C MET A 416 -2.56 32.75 0.38
N CYS A 417 -3.12 32.40 1.55
CA CYS A 417 -3.98 31.24 1.76
C CYS A 417 -3.31 29.89 1.42
N LYS A 418 -1.98 29.81 1.40
CA LYS A 418 -1.24 28.55 1.20
C LYS A 418 -0.96 27.87 2.54
N PRO A 419 -1.32 26.59 2.72
CA PRO A 419 -0.98 25.83 3.93
C PRO A 419 0.53 25.78 4.17
N VAL A 420 0.92 25.83 5.44
CA VAL A 420 2.30 25.80 5.91
C VAL A 420 2.45 24.63 6.88
N HIS A 421 3.61 23.98 6.86
CA HIS A 421 3.89 22.83 7.72
C HIS A 421 5.21 22.99 8.47
N TYR A 422 5.28 22.41 9.67
CA TYR A 422 6.49 22.45 10.51
C TYR A 422 7.76 21.96 9.79
N ASN A 423 7.62 20.96 8.93
CA ASN A 423 8.76 20.34 8.25
C ASN A 423 9.24 21.15 7.02
N THR A 424 8.42 22.05 6.49
CA THR A 424 8.68 22.76 5.22
C THR A 424 8.83 24.28 5.38
N ALA A 425 8.54 24.82 6.57
CA ALA A 425 8.65 26.25 6.85
C ALA A 425 10.10 26.77 6.75
N LYS A 426 10.32 27.70 5.83
CA LYS A 426 11.61 28.36 5.58
C LYS A 426 11.59 29.82 6.00
N SER A 427 10.51 30.55 5.69
CA SER A 427 10.44 31.99 5.90
C SER A 427 10.19 32.37 7.37
N PRO A 428 10.63 33.56 7.83
CA PRO A 428 10.32 34.05 9.17
C PRO A 428 8.81 34.11 9.44
N ILE A 429 8.01 34.48 8.43
CA ILE A 429 6.54 34.58 8.53
C ILE A 429 5.92 33.20 8.74
N GLU A 430 6.36 32.17 8.00
CA GLU A 430 5.91 30.78 8.18
C GLU A 430 6.22 30.25 9.58
N LYS A 431 7.44 30.52 10.07
CA LYS A 431 7.86 30.12 11.42
C LYS A 431 7.05 30.83 12.50
N SER A 432 6.79 32.13 12.34
CA SER A 432 5.98 32.90 13.26
C SER A 432 4.51 32.46 13.26
N PHE A 433 3.93 32.15 12.09
CA PHE A 433 2.60 31.55 11.98
C PHE A 433 2.52 30.24 12.77
N LEU A 434 3.46 29.31 12.54
CA LEU A 434 3.49 28.02 13.22
C LEU A 434 3.71 28.15 14.73
N ARG A 435 4.52 29.14 15.17
CA ARG A 435 4.71 29.44 16.58
C ARG A 435 3.41 29.90 17.24
N ILE A 436 2.64 30.80 16.61
CA ILE A 436 1.34 31.24 17.15
C ILE A 436 0.37 30.07 17.28
N ILE A 437 0.36 29.14 16.31
CA ILE A 437 -0.45 27.92 16.39
C ILE A 437 0.04 27.01 17.53
N ASN A 438 1.35 26.82 17.70
CA ASN A 438 1.91 26.00 18.77
C ASN A 438 1.68 26.58 20.17
N ASP A 439 1.57 27.91 20.27
CA ASP A 439 1.25 28.62 21.51
C ASP A 439 -0.26 28.59 21.82
N SER A 440 -1.09 28.04 20.92
CA SER A 440 -2.54 27.83 21.13
C SER A 440 -2.83 26.45 21.73
N ASP A 441 -4.07 26.25 22.19
CA ASP A 441 -4.59 24.99 22.71
C ASP A 441 -4.89 23.94 21.62
N LYS A 442 -4.80 24.31 20.34
CA LYS A 442 -5.17 23.48 19.19
C LYS A 442 -3.99 23.07 18.32
N GLY A 443 -4.05 21.85 17.79
CA GLY A 443 -3.07 21.37 16.83
C GLY A 443 -3.21 22.01 15.44
N LEU A 444 -2.12 22.08 14.66
CA LEU A 444 -2.13 22.67 13.31
C LEU A 444 -3.20 22.07 12.36
N ILE A 445 -3.36 20.75 12.38
CA ILE A 445 -4.34 20.05 11.55
C ILE A 445 -5.77 20.39 12.00
N GLU A 446 -5.99 20.50 13.31
CA GLU A 446 -7.28 20.88 13.89
C GLU A 446 -7.67 22.30 13.50
N VAL A 447 -6.73 23.25 13.60
CA VAL A 447 -6.93 24.64 13.16
C VAL A 447 -7.28 24.71 11.67
N TYR A 448 -6.58 23.96 10.82
CA TYR A 448 -6.92 23.92 9.39
C TYR A 448 -8.29 23.32 9.12
N ASN A 449 -8.68 22.26 9.84
CA ASN A 449 -10.01 21.68 9.72
C ASN A 449 -11.11 22.67 10.15
N ASP A 450 -10.90 23.40 11.25
CA ASP A 450 -11.83 24.44 11.73
C ASP A 450 -12.00 25.57 10.72
N TRP A 451 -10.92 25.93 10.02
CA TRP A 451 -10.95 26.93 8.95
C TRP A 451 -11.49 26.37 7.61
N GLY A 452 -11.76 25.07 7.52
CA GLY A 452 -12.20 24.40 6.30
C GLY A 452 -11.11 24.32 5.23
N ILE A 453 -9.83 24.34 5.63
CA ILE A 453 -8.67 24.29 4.74
C ILE A 453 -8.18 22.85 4.67
N THR A 454 -7.98 22.36 3.45
CA THR A 454 -7.29 21.08 3.25
C THR A 454 -5.78 21.32 3.15
N PRO A 455 -4.99 20.90 4.15
CA PRO A 455 -3.56 21.23 4.21
C PRO A 455 -2.75 20.62 3.06
N MET A 456 -3.09 19.40 2.65
CA MET A 456 -2.44 18.68 1.56
C MET A 456 -3.41 17.64 1.00
N ILE A 457 -3.27 17.32 -0.29
CA ILE A 457 -4.01 16.22 -0.90
C ILE A 457 -3.23 14.94 -0.66
N ASN A 458 -3.57 14.24 0.42
CA ASN A 458 -2.93 12.98 0.79
C ASN A 458 -3.70 11.78 0.23
N MET A 459 -3.18 10.58 0.49
CA MET A 459 -3.79 9.32 0.03
C MET A 459 -5.19 9.06 0.63
N ASP A 460 -5.47 9.55 1.83
CA ASP A 460 -6.78 9.37 2.47
C ASP A 460 -7.86 10.21 1.75
N THR A 461 -7.49 11.38 1.21
CA THR A 461 -8.37 12.21 0.35
C THR A 461 -8.70 11.53 -0.98
N LEU A 462 -7.80 10.70 -1.52
CA LEU A 462 -7.98 10.04 -2.82
C LEU A 462 -8.64 8.67 -2.71
N THR A 463 -8.54 8.02 -1.55
CA THR A 463 -9.07 6.67 -1.33
C THR A 463 -10.55 6.52 -1.69
N PRO A 464 -11.47 7.45 -1.34
CA PRO A 464 -12.87 7.36 -1.75
C PRO A 464 -13.06 7.32 -3.27
N TYR A 465 -12.26 8.09 -4.03
CA TYR A 465 -12.29 8.09 -5.49
C TYR A 465 -11.79 6.78 -6.08
N VAL A 466 -10.69 6.24 -5.54
CA VAL A 466 -10.15 4.93 -5.94
C VAL A 466 -11.20 3.83 -5.71
N LEU A 467 -11.83 3.83 -4.53
CA LEU A 467 -12.85 2.84 -4.17
C LEU A 467 -14.09 2.97 -5.05
N ARG A 468 -14.54 4.20 -5.33
CA ARG A 468 -15.69 4.44 -6.22
C ARG A 468 -15.42 3.98 -7.64
N LEU A 469 -14.24 4.27 -8.20
CA LEU A 469 -13.87 3.78 -9.53
C LEU A 469 -13.75 2.25 -9.55
N ALA A 470 -13.16 1.63 -8.52
CA ALA A 470 -13.12 0.18 -8.40
C ALA A 470 -14.52 -0.45 -8.38
N GLN A 471 -15.45 0.17 -7.66
CA GLN A 471 -16.85 -0.27 -7.56
C GLN A 471 -17.58 -0.20 -8.91
N ILE A 472 -17.46 0.91 -9.63
CA ILE A 472 -18.20 1.16 -10.87
C ILE A 472 -17.62 0.36 -12.05
N THR A 473 -16.29 0.23 -12.11
CA THR A 473 -15.60 -0.32 -13.29
C THR A 473 -15.27 -1.81 -13.17
N GLY A 474 -15.13 -2.34 -11.94
CA GLY A 474 -14.66 -3.71 -11.73
C GLY A 474 -13.24 -3.96 -12.28
N LEU A 475 -12.44 -2.91 -12.50
CA LEU A 475 -11.06 -3.05 -12.96
C LEU A 475 -10.18 -3.75 -11.92
N ASN A 476 -9.14 -4.43 -12.38
CA ASN A 476 -8.11 -4.95 -11.49
C ASN A 476 -7.35 -3.79 -10.84
N ALA A 477 -6.81 -4.01 -9.63
CA ALA A 477 -6.16 -2.96 -8.84
C ALA A 477 -5.00 -2.27 -9.59
N ASN A 478 -4.12 -3.02 -10.26
CA ASN A 478 -2.98 -2.43 -10.98
C ASN A 478 -3.44 -1.53 -12.15
N PRO A 479 -4.24 -2.02 -13.12
CA PRO A 479 -4.78 -1.17 -14.19
C PRO A 479 -5.53 0.06 -13.68
N LEU A 480 -6.31 -0.07 -12.61
CA LEU A 480 -7.05 1.04 -12.00
C LEU A 480 -6.11 2.13 -11.47
N LEU A 481 -5.07 1.73 -10.75
CA LEU A 481 -4.11 2.67 -10.14
C LEU A 481 -3.12 3.26 -11.16
N SER A 482 -3.02 2.67 -12.35
CA SER A 482 -2.22 3.14 -13.47
C SER A 482 -3.01 3.90 -14.53
N LEU A 483 -4.23 4.35 -14.23
CA LEU A 483 -4.97 5.22 -15.14
C LEU A 483 -4.29 6.58 -15.24
N ASP A 484 -4.32 7.16 -16.43
CA ASP A 484 -3.89 8.52 -16.75
C ASP A 484 -5.10 9.43 -16.97
N ILE A 485 -4.91 10.76 -16.91
CA ILE A 485 -6.01 11.75 -17.00
C ILE A 485 -6.78 11.61 -18.32
N ASN A 486 -6.09 11.24 -19.40
CA ASN A 486 -6.66 11.16 -20.75
C ASN A 486 -7.28 9.78 -21.09
N ASP A 487 -7.31 8.85 -20.13
CA ASP A 487 -7.79 7.48 -20.38
C ASP A 487 -9.31 7.38 -20.49
N TYR A 488 -10.05 8.34 -19.94
CA TYR A 488 -11.50 8.42 -20.11
C TYR A 488 -11.83 9.12 -21.44
N VAL A 489 -12.63 8.46 -22.29
CA VAL A 489 -13.06 8.99 -23.58
C VAL A 489 -14.58 9.04 -23.63
N ASP A 490 -15.15 10.24 -23.80
CA ASP A 490 -16.61 10.47 -23.85
C ASP A 490 -17.29 9.70 -24.99
N SER A 491 -16.61 9.52 -26.12
CA SER A 491 -17.13 8.78 -27.27
C SER A 491 -16.00 8.21 -28.12
N HIS A 492 -15.92 6.88 -28.22
CA HIS A 492 -14.90 6.22 -29.03
C HIS A 492 -15.20 6.37 -30.54
N PRO A 493 -14.23 6.78 -31.39
CA PRO A 493 -14.47 7.08 -32.80
C PRO A 493 -15.14 5.95 -33.62
N ALA A 494 -14.86 4.69 -33.28
CA ALA A 494 -15.39 3.53 -34.00
C ALA A 494 -16.77 3.03 -33.53
N THR A 495 -17.20 3.39 -32.31
CA THR A 495 -18.41 2.79 -31.69
C THR A 495 -19.37 3.82 -31.13
N SER A 496 -18.97 5.09 -31.09
CA SER A 496 -19.71 6.22 -30.52
C SER A 496 -20.15 6.01 -29.06
N ARG A 497 -19.45 5.14 -28.33
CA ARG A 497 -19.74 4.81 -26.92
C ARG A 497 -18.64 5.33 -25.99
N PRO A 498 -18.99 5.75 -24.76
CA PRO A 498 -18.00 6.12 -23.76
C PRO A 498 -17.20 4.88 -23.34
N CYS A 499 -15.88 5.04 -23.22
CA CYS A 499 -14.99 3.96 -22.85
C CYS A 499 -13.87 4.46 -21.94
N LEU A 500 -13.39 3.55 -21.09
CA LEU A 500 -12.15 3.74 -20.33
C LEU A 500 -11.06 2.91 -21.00
N ARG A 501 -9.97 3.58 -21.39
CA ARG A 501 -8.74 2.95 -21.89
C ARG A 501 -7.90 2.56 -20.69
N TYR A 502 -7.40 1.33 -20.65
CA TYR A 502 -6.50 0.93 -19.59
C TYR A 502 -5.48 -0.09 -20.08
N TRP A 503 -4.38 -0.13 -19.36
CA TRP A 503 -3.25 -0.98 -19.69
C TRP A 503 -3.16 -2.14 -18.72
N LYS A 504 -3.09 -3.34 -19.29
CA LYS A 504 -2.81 -4.55 -18.53
C LYS A 504 -1.42 -5.00 -18.93
N GLU A 505 -0.47 -4.94 -17.99
CA GLU A 505 0.82 -5.60 -18.19
C GLU A 505 0.56 -7.10 -18.35
N ARG A 506 0.53 -7.57 -19.60
CA ARG A 506 0.64 -8.98 -19.91
C ARG A 506 2.07 -9.39 -19.58
N SER A 507 2.21 -10.64 -19.18
CA SER A 507 3.41 -11.15 -18.51
C SER A 507 4.61 -11.33 -19.45
N ASP A 508 4.54 -10.82 -20.69
CA ASP A 508 5.53 -10.96 -21.74
C ASP A 508 6.69 -9.95 -21.63
N GLY A 509 6.60 -8.95 -20.76
CA GLY A 509 7.79 -8.21 -20.31
C GLY A 509 8.46 -7.32 -21.37
N HIS A 510 7.82 -7.11 -22.51
CA HIS A 510 8.25 -6.12 -23.50
C HIS A 510 7.37 -4.87 -23.39
N LYS A 511 7.94 -3.79 -22.83
CA LYS A 511 7.51 -2.43 -23.16
C LYS A 511 8.11 -2.10 -24.52
N GLU A 512 7.46 -2.49 -25.61
CA GLU A 512 7.75 -1.88 -26.91
C GLU A 512 6.85 -0.67 -27.10
N TYR A 513 7.41 0.49 -26.79
CA TYR A 513 6.86 1.85 -26.93
C TYR A 513 6.43 2.25 -28.37
N HIS A 514 6.35 1.30 -29.31
CA HIS A 514 6.12 1.58 -30.73
C HIS A 514 4.86 0.90 -31.31
N LEU A 515 4.11 0.17 -30.50
CA LEU A 515 2.79 -0.41 -30.87
C LEU A 515 1.68 0.06 -29.90
N ASP A 516 1.80 1.28 -29.38
CA ASP A 516 0.90 1.91 -28.40
C ASP A 516 -0.56 2.11 -28.88
N LEU A 517 -0.88 1.85 -30.15
CA LEU A 517 -2.25 1.96 -30.68
C LEU A 517 -3.06 0.66 -30.62
N PHE A 518 -2.43 -0.52 -30.45
CA PHE A 518 -3.10 -1.81 -30.61
C PHE A 518 -3.32 -2.62 -29.31
N ASN A 519 -2.77 -2.18 -28.17
CA ASN A 519 -2.76 -2.97 -26.92
C ASN A 519 -3.55 -2.38 -25.74
N ALA A 520 -4.25 -1.25 -25.91
CA ALA A 520 -5.15 -0.74 -24.89
C ALA A 520 -6.40 -1.62 -24.81
N GLU A 521 -6.68 -2.20 -23.64
CA GLU A 521 -7.96 -2.90 -23.40
C GLU A 521 -9.06 -1.83 -23.20
N LEU A 522 -10.23 -2.04 -23.80
CA LEU A 522 -11.38 -1.15 -23.70
C LEU A 522 -12.44 -1.77 -22.81
N THR A 523 -12.87 -1.04 -21.77
CA THR A 523 -14.12 -1.35 -21.06
C THR A 523 -15.20 -0.40 -21.53
N TRP A 524 -16.29 -0.96 -22.08
CA TRP A 524 -17.49 -0.22 -22.44
C TRP A 524 -18.25 0.20 -21.19
N LEU A 525 -18.72 1.44 -21.16
CA LEU A 525 -19.44 2.00 -20.02
C LEU A 525 -20.91 2.22 -20.41
N THR A 526 -21.83 1.96 -19.47
CA THR A 526 -23.20 2.46 -19.59
C THR A 526 -23.22 3.98 -19.42
N SER A 527 -24.28 4.65 -19.89
CA SER A 527 -24.39 6.12 -19.81
C SER A 527 -24.30 6.65 -18.37
N SER A 528 -24.85 5.93 -17.38
CA SER A 528 -24.78 6.30 -15.96
C SER A 528 -23.37 6.12 -15.37
N GLN A 529 -22.66 5.05 -15.77
CA GLN A 529 -21.27 4.82 -15.38
C GLN A 529 -20.35 5.87 -15.99
N ALA A 530 -20.53 6.19 -17.27
CA ALA A 530 -19.75 7.21 -17.97
C ALA A 530 -19.87 8.58 -17.29
N GLN A 531 -21.09 9.01 -16.97
CA GLN A 531 -21.32 10.27 -16.25
C GLN A 531 -20.62 10.28 -14.88
N SER A 532 -20.70 9.17 -14.13
CA SER A 532 -20.07 9.06 -12.81
C SER A 532 -18.54 9.09 -12.91
N ILE A 533 -17.97 8.40 -13.89
CA ILE A 533 -16.52 8.35 -14.12
C ILE A 533 -16.00 9.70 -14.56
N LYS A 534 -16.70 10.38 -15.48
CA LYS A 534 -16.36 11.73 -15.94
C LYS A 534 -16.24 12.71 -14.77
N VAL A 535 -17.24 12.73 -13.89
CA VAL A 535 -17.22 13.58 -12.69
C VAL A 535 -16.02 13.28 -11.80
N ILE A 536 -15.67 12.00 -11.62
CA ILE A 536 -14.50 11.61 -10.82
C ILE A 536 -13.20 12.11 -11.47
N PHE A 537 -13.04 11.96 -12.78
CA PHE A 537 -11.86 12.42 -13.52
C PHE A 537 -11.70 13.94 -13.41
N GLU A 538 -12.76 14.70 -13.66
CA GLU A 538 -12.75 16.16 -13.55
C GLU A 538 -12.46 16.65 -12.11
N GLU A 539 -13.01 15.98 -11.10
CA GLU A 539 -12.74 16.29 -9.69
C GLU A 539 -11.28 15.99 -9.33
N LEU A 540 -10.73 14.85 -9.75
CA LEU A 540 -9.33 14.48 -9.49
C LEU A 540 -8.34 15.39 -10.22
N GLU A 541 -8.62 15.77 -11.47
CA GLU A 541 -7.81 16.71 -12.22
C GLU A 541 -7.76 18.06 -11.51
N LYS A 542 -8.91 18.58 -11.04
CA LYS A 542 -8.98 19.83 -10.25
C LYS A 542 -8.25 19.71 -8.91
N LEU A 543 -8.41 18.60 -8.18
CA LEU A 543 -7.74 18.36 -6.90
C LEU A 543 -6.21 18.31 -7.05
N THR A 544 -5.72 17.72 -8.12
CA THR A 544 -4.29 17.42 -8.31
C THR A 544 -3.55 18.44 -9.17
N GLY A 545 -4.27 19.28 -9.92
CA GLY A 545 -3.70 20.18 -10.93
C GLY A 545 -2.67 21.18 -10.39
N SER A 546 -2.80 21.63 -9.14
CA SER A 546 -1.92 22.65 -8.56
C SER A 546 -0.50 22.17 -8.23
N PHE A 547 -0.29 20.85 -8.09
CA PHE A 547 0.99 20.26 -7.68
C PHE A 547 1.46 19.12 -8.62
N ARG A 548 0.76 18.88 -9.74
CA ARG A 548 1.12 17.86 -10.72
C ARG A 548 2.48 18.11 -11.38
N GLN A 549 2.85 19.37 -11.53
CA GLN A 549 4.16 19.78 -12.07
C GLN A 549 5.33 19.47 -11.12
N ASP A 550 5.06 19.26 -9.83
CA ASP A 550 6.07 19.00 -8.80
C ASP A 550 6.52 17.52 -8.75
N ILE A 551 6.02 16.68 -9.67
CA ILE A 551 6.46 15.29 -9.81
C ILE A 551 7.88 15.25 -10.38
N GLU A 552 8.78 14.56 -9.67
CA GLU A 552 10.20 14.41 -10.08
C GLU A 552 10.40 13.58 -11.36
N ASP A 553 9.50 12.62 -11.65
CA ASP A 553 9.61 11.70 -12.78
C ASP A 553 8.53 11.99 -13.83
N ASP A 554 8.97 12.52 -14.97
CA ASP A 554 8.11 12.96 -16.07
C ASP A 554 7.16 11.86 -16.57
N ALA A 555 7.54 10.59 -16.45
CA ALA A 555 6.70 9.46 -16.87
C ALA A 555 5.40 9.31 -16.06
N PHE A 556 5.26 10.02 -14.93
CA PHE A 556 4.08 9.97 -14.07
C PHE A 556 3.30 11.27 -14.02
N LYS A 557 3.66 12.28 -14.82
CA LYS A 557 2.97 13.57 -14.84
C LYS A 557 1.51 13.46 -15.25
N ASP A 558 1.15 12.50 -16.10
CA ASP A 558 -0.22 12.32 -16.58
C ASP A 558 -1.03 11.32 -15.74
N ARG A 559 -0.45 10.73 -14.69
CA ARG A 559 -1.13 9.75 -13.83
C ARG A 559 -2.36 10.33 -13.16
N LEU A 560 -3.52 9.70 -13.28
CA LEU A 560 -4.76 10.16 -12.65
C LEU A 560 -4.60 10.31 -11.13
N PHE A 561 -3.97 9.33 -10.51
CA PHE A 561 -3.84 9.20 -9.06
C PHE A 561 -2.47 9.64 -8.52
N ILE A 562 -2.36 10.91 -8.14
CA ILE A 562 -1.15 11.50 -7.54
C ILE A 562 -1.46 12.16 -6.20
N TYR A 563 -0.55 12.01 -5.22
CA TYR A 563 -0.75 12.51 -3.87
C TYR A 563 0.50 13.17 -3.30
N GLN A 564 0.32 14.02 -2.30
CA GLN A 564 1.37 14.61 -1.48
C GLN A 564 1.61 13.74 -0.24
N SER A 565 2.86 13.30 -0.06
CA SER A 565 3.23 12.44 1.06
C SER A 565 3.17 13.19 2.40
N ASN A 566 2.49 12.60 3.37
CA ASN A 566 2.42 13.10 4.76
C ASN A 566 3.54 12.54 5.65
N SER A 567 4.40 11.65 5.14
CA SER A 567 5.49 11.04 5.91
C SER A 567 6.53 12.08 6.32
N THR A 568 7.03 12.00 7.56
CA THR A 568 8.06 12.90 8.10
C THR A 568 9.30 13.01 7.20
N LYS A 569 9.72 11.90 6.58
CA LYS A 569 10.92 11.85 5.73
C LYS A 569 10.70 12.39 4.31
N LYS A 570 9.46 12.42 3.83
CA LYS A 570 9.10 12.78 2.44
C LYS A 570 7.92 13.75 2.43
N HIS A 571 7.87 14.65 3.39
CA HIS A 571 6.71 15.50 3.60
C HIS A 571 6.53 16.45 2.41
N GLY A 572 5.31 16.54 1.86
CA GLY A 572 4.99 17.39 0.71
C GLY A 572 5.50 16.88 -0.64
N ARG A 573 6.27 15.78 -0.68
CA ARG A 573 6.73 15.19 -1.95
C ARG A 573 5.55 14.60 -2.71
N VAL A 574 5.41 14.96 -3.99
CA VAL A 574 4.38 14.43 -4.87
C VAL A 574 4.81 13.09 -5.43
N SER A 575 3.90 12.11 -5.42
CA SER A 575 4.16 10.77 -5.97
C SER A 575 2.88 10.13 -6.49
N PRO A 576 2.96 9.24 -7.51
CA PRO A 576 1.81 8.47 -7.95
C PRO A 576 1.44 7.40 -6.93
N LEU A 577 0.17 7.00 -6.87
CA LEU A 577 -0.28 5.87 -6.04
C LEU A 577 0.37 4.53 -6.46
N LEU A 578 0.67 4.35 -7.75
CA LEU A 578 1.44 3.22 -8.27
C LEU A 578 2.67 3.72 -9.05
N GLY A 579 3.87 3.41 -8.56
CA GLY A 579 5.15 3.76 -9.20
C GLY A 579 5.91 2.55 -9.75
N ASN A 580 7.03 2.79 -10.44
CA ASN A 580 7.86 1.79 -11.16
C ASN A 580 8.34 0.56 -10.37
N LYS A 581 8.19 0.54 -9.04
CA LYS A 581 8.64 -0.56 -8.15
C LYS A 581 7.60 -0.96 -7.10
N GLU A 582 6.31 -0.66 -7.32
CA GLU A 582 5.20 -0.95 -6.37
C GLU A 582 5.39 -0.36 -4.95
N LYS A 583 6.31 0.61 -4.78
CA LYS A 583 6.77 1.14 -3.48
C LYS A 583 5.68 1.77 -2.60
N ASN A 584 4.47 1.98 -3.12
CA ASN A 584 3.40 2.70 -2.44
C ASN A 584 2.21 1.78 -2.07
N ALA A 585 2.30 0.46 -2.35
CA ALA A 585 1.24 -0.50 -2.02
C ALA A 585 0.97 -0.59 -0.50
N GLU A 586 2.01 -0.51 0.34
CA GLU A 586 1.87 -0.51 1.80
C GLU A 586 1.14 0.73 2.32
N ALA A 587 1.44 1.91 1.74
CA ALA A 587 0.78 3.16 2.11
C ALA A 587 -0.72 3.13 1.77
N LEU A 588 -1.07 2.53 0.63
CA LEU A 588 -2.45 2.32 0.20
C LEU A 588 -3.18 1.34 1.12
N GLY A 589 -2.56 0.23 1.49
CA GLY A 589 -3.11 -0.70 2.49
C GLY A 589 -3.38 -0.04 3.84
N ALA A 590 -2.48 0.81 4.30
CA ALA A 590 -2.66 1.58 5.54
C ALA A 590 -3.79 2.61 5.42
N SER A 591 -3.95 3.26 4.26
CA SER A 591 -5.04 4.21 3.99
C SER A 591 -6.41 3.52 3.98
N LEU A 592 -6.51 2.35 3.33
CA LEU A 592 -7.72 1.52 3.35
C LEU A 592 -8.09 1.08 4.78
N SER A 593 -7.09 0.71 5.58
CA SER A 593 -7.30 0.33 6.99
C SER A 593 -7.82 1.51 7.83
N ARG A 594 -7.30 2.72 7.58
CA ARG A 594 -7.82 3.95 8.21
C ARG A 594 -9.24 4.25 7.76
N PHE A 595 -9.56 4.06 6.48
CA PHE A 595 -10.91 4.24 5.94
C PHE A 595 -11.92 3.30 6.62
N VAL A 596 -11.58 2.01 6.75
CA VAL A 596 -12.39 1.00 7.48
C VAL A 596 -12.62 1.43 8.92
N LYS A 597 -11.56 1.85 9.63
CA LYS A 597 -11.67 2.31 11.02
C LYS A 597 -12.53 3.57 11.17
N LYS A 598 -12.36 4.53 10.26
CA LYS A 598 -13.06 5.82 10.28
C LYS A 598 -14.56 5.68 10.12
N TYR A 599 -15.01 4.81 9.21
CA TYR A 599 -16.43 4.55 8.98
C TYR A 599 -16.96 3.31 9.72
N ASN A 600 -16.14 2.70 10.60
CA ASN A 600 -16.49 1.53 11.40
C ASN A 600 -17.09 0.38 10.57
N LEU A 601 -16.46 0.09 9.42
CA LEU A 601 -16.94 -0.95 8.50
C LEU A 601 -16.69 -2.33 9.11
N LYS A 602 -17.75 -3.15 9.17
CA LYS A 602 -17.71 -4.49 9.76
C LYS A 602 -18.15 -5.55 8.77
N ASN A 603 -17.54 -6.73 8.88
CA ASN A 603 -18.00 -7.92 8.19
C ASN A 603 -19.27 -8.48 8.87
N ASP A 604 -19.86 -9.53 8.29
CA ASP A 604 -21.07 -10.15 8.82
C ASP A 604 -20.87 -10.86 10.17
N ALA A 605 -19.63 -11.13 10.58
CA ALA A 605 -19.29 -11.67 11.90
C ALA A 605 -19.12 -10.57 12.97
N GLY A 606 -19.16 -9.29 12.59
CA GLY A 606 -18.97 -8.14 13.47
C GLY A 606 -17.53 -7.67 13.64
N ASP A 607 -16.57 -8.33 12.97
CA ASP A 607 -15.15 -7.96 12.95
C ASP A 607 -14.86 -6.84 11.94
N PRO A 608 -13.72 -6.12 12.05
CA PRO A 608 -13.31 -5.12 11.07
C PRO A 608 -13.27 -5.68 9.65
N LEU A 609 -13.92 -4.99 8.71
CA LEU A 609 -14.01 -5.44 7.33
C LEU A 609 -12.63 -5.46 6.64
N THR A 610 -12.29 -6.58 6.01
CA THR A 610 -11.10 -6.68 5.14
C THR A 610 -11.37 -6.02 3.79
N LEU A 611 -11.17 -4.71 3.72
CA LEU A 611 -11.38 -3.90 2.51
C LEU A 611 -10.13 -3.94 1.60
N THR A 612 -10.26 -4.56 0.43
CA THR A 612 -9.20 -4.59 -0.59
C THR A 612 -9.78 -4.28 -1.97
N ILE A 613 -9.02 -3.57 -2.81
CA ILE A 613 -9.45 -3.19 -4.17
C ILE A 613 -9.78 -4.44 -5.00
N SER A 614 -9.04 -5.54 -4.79
CA SER A 614 -9.23 -6.81 -5.47
C SER A 614 -10.60 -7.47 -5.24
N ARG A 615 -11.32 -7.12 -4.16
CA ARG A 615 -12.67 -7.65 -3.87
C ARG A 615 -13.78 -6.95 -4.65
N PHE A 616 -13.55 -5.73 -5.17
CA PHE A 616 -14.57 -5.00 -5.93
C PHE A 616 -14.91 -5.68 -7.26
N ARG A 617 -13.92 -6.20 -7.99
CA ARG A 617 -14.15 -6.92 -9.25
C ARG A 617 -15.03 -8.18 -9.09
N PRO A 618 -14.74 -9.11 -8.16
CA PRO A 618 -15.67 -10.17 -7.76
C PRO A 618 -17.09 -9.70 -7.42
N THR A 619 -17.18 -8.58 -6.69
CA THR A 619 -18.46 -8.01 -6.22
C THR A 619 -19.27 -7.45 -7.39
N PHE A 620 -18.62 -6.75 -8.32
CA PHE A 620 -19.21 -6.23 -9.54
C PHE A 620 -19.78 -7.35 -10.43
N VAL A 621 -19.02 -8.44 -10.60
CA VAL A 621 -19.51 -9.63 -11.35
C VAL A 621 -20.68 -10.30 -10.65
N SER A 622 -20.63 -10.41 -9.32
CA SER A 622 -21.75 -10.92 -8.52
C SER A 622 -23.03 -10.11 -8.72
N GLU A 623 -22.92 -8.78 -8.84
CA GLU A 623 -24.04 -7.89 -9.09
C GLU A 623 -24.60 -8.04 -10.51
N MET A 624 -23.73 -8.12 -11.52
CA MET A 624 -24.12 -8.41 -12.91
C MET A 624 -24.91 -9.71 -13.03
N LEU A 625 -24.44 -10.78 -12.39
CA LEU A 625 -25.14 -12.07 -12.38
C LEU A 625 -26.50 -11.99 -11.67
N ARG A 626 -26.60 -11.20 -10.59
CA ARG A 626 -27.88 -10.96 -9.91
C ARG A 626 -28.86 -10.21 -10.81
N ASN A 627 -28.38 -9.23 -11.56
CA ASN A 627 -29.18 -8.42 -12.49
C ASN A 627 -29.48 -9.14 -13.81
N GLY A 628 -29.06 -10.40 -13.99
CA GLY A 628 -29.39 -11.21 -15.16
C GLY A 628 -28.54 -10.92 -16.41
N VAL A 629 -27.40 -10.24 -16.24
CA VAL A 629 -26.47 -9.97 -17.34
C VAL A 629 -25.88 -11.27 -17.88
N THR A 630 -25.76 -11.40 -19.19
CA THR A 630 -25.29 -12.64 -19.83
C THR A 630 -23.79 -12.87 -19.56
N VAL A 631 -23.37 -14.15 -19.54
CA VAL A 631 -21.95 -14.50 -19.33
C VAL A 631 -21.05 -13.92 -20.43
N ARG A 632 -21.59 -13.72 -21.65
CA ARG A 632 -20.86 -13.13 -22.77
C ARG A 632 -20.62 -11.64 -22.57
N GLU A 633 -21.60 -10.91 -22.08
CA GLU A 633 -21.42 -9.50 -21.70
C GLU A 633 -20.45 -9.37 -20.53
N ILE A 634 -20.54 -10.25 -19.53
CA ILE A 634 -19.57 -10.30 -18.42
C ILE A 634 -18.15 -10.56 -18.96
N GLN A 635 -17.98 -11.47 -19.93
CA GLN A 635 -16.68 -11.72 -20.56
C GLN A 635 -16.11 -10.44 -21.20
N LEU A 636 -16.93 -9.70 -21.95
CA LEU A 636 -16.54 -8.45 -22.61
C LEU A 636 -16.16 -7.38 -21.57
N MET A 637 -16.99 -7.19 -20.54
CA MET A 637 -16.74 -6.21 -19.47
C MET A 637 -15.49 -6.54 -18.65
N LEU A 638 -15.15 -7.83 -18.51
CA LEU A 638 -13.97 -8.28 -17.79
C LEU A 638 -12.71 -8.33 -18.66
N GLY A 639 -12.80 -8.18 -19.99
CA GLY A 639 -11.65 -8.32 -20.88
C GLY A 639 -11.05 -9.73 -20.86
N HIS A 640 -11.89 -10.76 -20.68
CA HIS A 640 -11.44 -12.15 -20.70
C HIS A 640 -11.35 -12.68 -22.14
N SER A 641 -10.22 -13.29 -22.49
CA SER A 641 -9.94 -13.78 -23.85
C SER A 641 -10.85 -14.94 -24.27
N SER A 642 -11.31 -15.76 -23.32
CA SER A 642 -12.19 -16.89 -23.59
C SER A 642 -13.34 -16.98 -22.60
N LEU A 643 -14.46 -17.53 -23.06
CA LEU A 643 -15.63 -17.81 -22.22
C LEU A 643 -15.28 -18.79 -21.09
N GLN A 644 -14.40 -19.76 -21.35
CA GLN A 644 -13.92 -20.71 -20.34
C GLN A 644 -13.21 -20.01 -19.18
N THR A 645 -12.46 -18.93 -19.46
CA THR A 645 -11.83 -18.12 -18.40
C THR A 645 -12.89 -17.41 -17.55
N THR A 646 -13.96 -16.91 -18.17
CA THR A 646 -15.08 -16.28 -17.45
C THR A 646 -15.86 -17.27 -16.61
N LEU A 647 -16.20 -18.45 -17.16
CA LEU A 647 -16.90 -19.51 -16.43
C LEU A 647 -16.05 -20.02 -15.26
N GLY A 648 -14.78 -20.35 -15.49
CA GLY A 648 -13.87 -20.77 -14.41
C GLY A 648 -13.67 -19.69 -13.33
N TYR A 649 -13.70 -18.40 -13.71
CA TYR A 649 -13.67 -17.30 -12.76
C TYR A 649 -14.96 -17.22 -11.92
N ILE A 650 -16.14 -17.34 -12.55
CA ILE A 650 -17.45 -17.36 -11.89
C ILE A 650 -17.57 -18.57 -10.95
N ASP A 651 -17.18 -19.76 -11.41
CA ASP A 651 -17.20 -20.99 -10.62
C ASP A 651 -16.30 -20.88 -9.39
N SER A 652 -15.11 -20.30 -9.56
CA SER A 652 -14.18 -20.08 -8.46
C SER A 652 -14.69 -19.08 -7.40
N LEU A 653 -15.72 -18.29 -7.71
CA LEU A 653 -16.36 -17.36 -6.78
C LEU A 653 -17.49 -17.99 -5.96
N ASP A 654 -17.76 -19.27 -6.16
CA ASP A 654 -18.79 -20.08 -5.47
C ASP A 654 -20.19 -19.44 -5.52
N PHE A 655 -20.57 -18.94 -6.69
CA PHE A 655 -21.94 -18.49 -6.93
C PHE A 655 -22.96 -19.64 -7.03
N ASN A 656 -22.55 -20.88 -6.75
CA ASN A 656 -23.43 -22.04 -6.78
C ASN A 656 -24.64 -21.88 -5.86
N SER A 657 -24.50 -21.22 -4.70
CA SER A 657 -25.63 -20.92 -3.82
C SER A 657 -26.63 -19.96 -4.45
N MET A 658 -26.15 -18.91 -5.13
CA MET A 658 -26.97 -17.94 -5.84
C MET A 658 -27.66 -18.56 -7.06
N SER A 659 -26.95 -19.40 -7.82
CA SER A 659 -27.52 -20.14 -8.94
C SER A 659 -28.60 -21.10 -8.46
N ARG A 660 -28.36 -21.84 -7.36
CA ARG A 660 -29.35 -22.72 -6.75
C ARG A 660 -30.56 -21.95 -6.22
N MET A 661 -30.35 -20.79 -5.58
CA MET A 661 -31.44 -19.93 -5.10
C MET A 661 -32.29 -19.43 -6.27
N LYS A 662 -31.68 -18.88 -7.34
CA LYS A 662 -32.43 -18.46 -8.53
C LYS A 662 -33.14 -19.62 -9.25
N ILE A 663 -32.50 -20.78 -9.33
CA ILE A 663 -33.12 -22.00 -9.88
C ILE A 663 -34.31 -22.38 -9.00
N ASN A 664 -34.16 -22.34 -7.68
CA ASN A 664 -35.24 -22.67 -6.76
C ASN A 664 -36.38 -21.66 -6.84
N ASP A 665 -36.09 -20.35 -6.87
CA ASP A 665 -37.08 -19.28 -7.06
C ASP A 665 -37.85 -19.48 -8.37
N LYS A 666 -37.14 -19.79 -9.47
CA LYS A 666 -37.77 -20.07 -10.77
C LYS A 666 -38.53 -21.39 -10.79
N LEU A 667 -38.05 -22.42 -10.09
CA LEU A 667 -38.78 -23.68 -9.92
C LEU A 667 -40.03 -23.45 -9.07
N GLU A 668 -39.98 -22.63 -8.03
CA GLU A 668 -41.12 -22.23 -7.21
C GLU A 668 -42.12 -21.41 -8.03
N GLU A 669 -41.67 -20.48 -8.87
CA GLU A 669 -42.52 -19.74 -9.82
C GLU A 669 -43.19 -20.67 -10.85
N ILE A 670 -42.43 -21.62 -11.42
CA ILE A 670 -42.98 -22.66 -12.31
C ILE A 670 -43.96 -23.55 -11.54
N HIS A 671 -43.64 -23.93 -10.30
CA HIS A 671 -44.49 -24.79 -9.48
C HIS A 671 -45.78 -24.07 -9.08
N GLN A 672 -45.72 -22.79 -8.68
CA GLN A 672 -46.89 -21.97 -8.40
C GLN A 672 -47.74 -21.76 -9.65
N SER A 673 -47.15 -21.41 -10.79
CA SER A 673 -47.90 -21.29 -12.06
C SER A 673 -48.50 -22.62 -12.54
N THR A 674 -47.95 -23.76 -12.12
CA THR A 674 -48.50 -25.10 -12.39
C THR A 674 -49.57 -25.51 -11.39
N LEU A 675 -49.46 -25.08 -10.12
CA LEU A 675 -50.47 -25.30 -9.07
C LEU A 675 -51.70 -24.40 -9.26
N ASP A 676 -51.50 -23.16 -9.71
CA ASP A 676 -52.58 -22.23 -10.09
C ASP A 676 -53.36 -22.72 -11.32
N LYS A 677 -52.75 -23.59 -12.14
CA LYS A 677 -53.43 -24.32 -13.23
C LYS A 677 -54.29 -25.49 -12.75
N GLN A 678 -54.31 -25.83 -11.46
CA GLN A 678 -55.06 -26.96 -10.92
C GLN A 678 -56.11 -26.57 -9.87
N VAL A 679 -56.97 -25.57 -10.13
CA VAL A 679 -58.39 -25.65 -9.72
C VAL A 679 -59.27 -24.84 -10.69
N GLU A 680 -59.33 -25.20 -11.97
CA GLU A 680 -60.61 -25.16 -12.65
C GLU A 680 -61.15 -26.58 -12.64
N LYS A 681 -62.09 -26.84 -11.73
CA LYS A 681 -62.89 -28.06 -11.76
C LYS A 681 -63.45 -28.19 -13.17
N VAL A 682 -63.10 -29.28 -13.86
CA VAL A 682 -63.82 -29.74 -15.04
C VAL A 682 -65.31 -29.72 -14.69
N PRO A 683 -66.13 -28.88 -15.32
CA PRO A 683 -67.56 -28.94 -15.11
C PRO A 683 -68.03 -30.25 -15.74
N GLU A 684 -68.44 -31.19 -14.88
CA GLU A 684 -69.45 -32.17 -15.27
C GLU A 684 -70.65 -31.38 -15.84
N ASP A 685 -71.15 -31.85 -16.98
CA ASP A 685 -72.18 -31.24 -17.84
C ASP A 685 -71.77 -30.01 -18.68
N ILE A 686 -71.07 -30.27 -19.79
CA ILE A 686 -71.23 -29.44 -20.99
C ILE A 686 -72.60 -29.80 -21.62
N LYS A 687 -73.68 -29.35 -20.98
CA LYS A 687 -74.85 -28.94 -21.75
C LYS A 687 -74.41 -27.74 -22.56
N SER A 688 -74.54 -27.84 -23.88
CA SER A 688 -74.33 -26.78 -24.86
C SER A 688 -75.05 -25.50 -24.44
N LYS A 689 -74.40 -24.65 -23.66
CA LYS A 689 -74.76 -23.24 -23.61
C LYS A 689 -74.20 -22.63 -24.87
N LYS A 690 -75.09 -22.44 -25.85
CA LYS A 690 -74.95 -21.39 -26.85
C LYS A 690 -74.82 -20.06 -26.11
N ASN A 691 -73.61 -19.70 -25.71
CA ASN A 691 -73.26 -18.31 -25.51
C ASN A 691 -72.63 -17.86 -26.83
N ASP A 692 -73.47 -17.33 -27.71
CA ASP A 692 -73.09 -16.45 -28.82
C ASP A 692 -72.58 -15.10 -28.27
N GLU A 693 -71.63 -15.13 -27.33
CA GLU A 693 -70.75 -13.97 -27.15
C GLU A 693 -69.60 -14.17 -28.14
N LEU A 694 -69.76 -13.55 -29.31
CA LEU A 694 -68.67 -13.33 -30.26
C LEU A 694 -67.49 -12.76 -29.46
N VAL A 695 -66.48 -13.58 -29.18
CA VAL A 695 -65.18 -13.09 -28.74
C VAL A 695 -64.64 -12.29 -29.92
N THR A 696 -64.78 -10.98 -29.87
CA THR A 696 -64.30 -10.07 -30.91
C THR A 696 -62.77 -10.12 -30.90
N THR A 697 -62.17 -10.97 -31.73
CA THR A 697 -60.73 -11.03 -31.90
C THR A 697 -60.29 -9.92 -32.85
N PHE A 698 -59.16 -9.29 -32.54
CA PHE A 698 -58.58 -8.26 -33.38
C PHE A 698 -57.54 -8.90 -34.30
N HIS A 699 -57.74 -8.81 -35.61
CA HIS A 699 -56.75 -9.29 -36.57
C HIS A 699 -55.50 -8.41 -36.52
N THR A 700 -54.36 -8.99 -36.18
CA THR A 700 -53.05 -8.33 -36.28
C THR A 700 -52.29 -8.90 -37.48
N PRO A 701 -51.20 -8.27 -37.94
CA PRO A 701 -50.43 -8.79 -39.08
C PRO A 701 -49.84 -10.20 -38.91
N LEU A 702 -49.79 -10.72 -37.67
CA LEU A 702 -49.13 -11.99 -37.35
C LEU A 702 -50.07 -13.06 -36.79
N ALA A 703 -51.16 -12.66 -36.16
CA ALA A 703 -52.07 -13.53 -35.40
C ALA A 703 -53.35 -12.78 -35.01
N GLU A 704 -54.30 -13.48 -34.39
CA GLU A 704 -55.44 -12.85 -33.75
C GLU A 704 -55.09 -12.44 -32.31
N CYS A 705 -55.58 -11.28 -31.87
CA CYS A 705 -55.39 -10.79 -30.50
C CYS A 705 -56.71 -10.87 -29.72
N ARG A 706 -56.65 -11.45 -28.51
CA ARG A 706 -57.79 -11.54 -27.59
C ARG A 706 -58.32 -10.18 -27.14
N ASN A 707 -57.42 -9.23 -26.86
CA ASN A 707 -57.78 -7.86 -26.47
C ASN A 707 -56.59 -6.90 -26.68
N ILE A 708 -56.72 -5.94 -27.60
CA ILE A 708 -55.68 -4.95 -27.86
C ILE A 708 -55.58 -3.87 -26.78
N PHE A 709 -56.63 -3.67 -25.98
CA PHE A 709 -56.69 -2.63 -24.94
C PHE A 709 -56.23 -3.13 -23.55
N ASP A 710 -56.00 -4.43 -23.41
CA ASP A 710 -55.56 -5.05 -22.16
C ASP A 710 -54.31 -5.91 -22.39
N PRO A 711 -53.14 -5.32 -22.67
CA PRO A 711 -51.92 -6.07 -22.93
C PRO A 711 -51.34 -6.68 -21.65
N PRO A 712 -50.45 -7.68 -21.74
CA PRO A 712 -49.83 -8.32 -20.57
C PRO A 712 -49.03 -7.34 -19.70
N ASP A 713 -48.78 -7.71 -18.45
CA ASP A 713 -48.15 -6.83 -17.45
C ASP A 713 -46.77 -6.30 -17.87
N PHE A 714 -46.00 -7.09 -18.63
CA PHE A 714 -44.71 -6.62 -19.15
C PHE A 714 -44.85 -5.40 -20.08
N VAL A 715 -45.96 -5.29 -20.83
CA VAL A 715 -46.26 -4.13 -21.70
C VAL A 715 -46.78 -2.97 -20.86
N LYS A 716 -47.65 -3.23 -19.87
CA LYS A 716 -48.18 -2.21 -18.95
C LYS A 716 -47.08 -1.50 -18.14
N ASN A 717 -45.98 -2.22 -17.88
CA ASN A 717 -44.82 -1.72 -17.14
C ASN A 717 -43.82 -0.92 -18.01
N LEU A 718 -44.03 -0.82 -19.34
CA LEU A 718 -43.17 -0.01 -20.20
C LEU A 718 -43.47 1.48 -20.04
N SER A 719 -42.43 2.32 -20.06
CA SER A 719 -42.57 3.78 -19.95
C SER A 719 -43.38 4.42 -21.08
N SER A 720 -43.58 3.70 -22.19
CA SER A 720 -44.36 4.12 -23.36
C SER A 720 -45.83 3.73 -23.31
N TYR A 721 -46.27 2.95 -22.30
CA TYR A 721 -47.66 2.53 -22.18
C TYR A 721 -48.52 3.62 -21.55
N ILE A 722 -49.63 3.94 -22.23
CA ILE A 722 -50.66 4.85 -21.72
C ILE A 722 -51.92 4.02 -21.46
N PRO A 723 -52.42 3.96 -20.20
CA PRO A 723 -53.64 3.23 -19.88
C PRO A 723 -54.82 3.63 -20.78
N GLY A 724 -55.49 2.64 -21.38
CA GLY A 724 -56.61 2.85 -22.30
C GLY A 724 -56.25 3.01 -23.78
N THR A 725 -54.97 2.97 -24.15
CA THR A 725 -54.52 2.94 -25.56
C THR A 725 -54.30 1.51 -26.06
N PRO A 726 -54.52 1.22 -27.36
CA PRO A 726 -54.27 -0.10 -27.93
C PRO A 726 -52.76 -0.40 -27.93
N CYS A 727 -52.41 -1.68 -27.77
CA CYS A 727 -51.03 -2.16 -27.77
C CYS A 727 -50.27 -1.71 -29.03
N SER A 728 -49.13 -1.04 -28.83
CA SER A 728 -48.27 -0.48 -29.89
C SER A 728 -46.99 -1.29 -30.13
N GLN A 729 -46.87 -2.48 -29.53
CA GLN A 729 -45.69 -3.33 -29.68
C GLN A 729 -45.66 -3.99 -31.06
N TYR A 730 -44.66 -3.63 -31.87
CA TYR A 730 -44.47 -4.16 -33.21
C TYR A 730 -43.69 -5.49 -33.18
N ASN A 731 -44.10 -6.48 -33.99
CA ASN A 731 -43.44 -7.80 -34.13
C ASN A 731 -43.20 -8.59 -32.84
N LYS A 732 -44.00 -8.37 -31.79
CA LYS A 732 -43.93 -9.10 -30.51
C LYS A 732 -45.18 -9.95 -30.22
N CYS A 733 -46.10 -10.06 -31.18
CA CYS A 733 -47.38 -10.74 -30.99
C CYS A 733 -47.22 -12.25 -30.75
N LEU A 734 -46.30 -12.94 -31.43
CA LEU A 734 -46.15 -14.41 -31.33
C LEU A 734 -45.72 -14.89 -29.94
N GLY A 735 -45.08 -14.04 -29.15
CA GLY A 735 -44.69 -14.34 -27.76
C GLY A 735 -45.63 -13.74 -26.71
N CYS A 736 -46.77 -13.18 -27.12
CA CYS A 736 -47.71 -12.50 -26.22
C CYS A 736 -48.76 -13.47 -25.68
N ASP A 737 -49.09 -13.38 -24.39
CA ASP A 737 -50.11 -14.25 -23.75
C ASP A 737 -51.52 -14.05 -24.32
N ASN A 738 -51.78 -12.90 -24.97
CA ASN A 738 -53.06 -12.58 -25.60
C ASN A 738 -53.18 -13.07 -27.05
N VAL A 739 -52.16 -13.76 -27.58
CA VAL A 739 -52.14 -14.22 -28.96
C VAL A 739 -53.00 -15.47 -29.15
N ILE A 740 -53.77 -15.48 -30.23
CA ILE A 740 -54.56 -16.62 -30.68
C ILE A 740 -54.12 -16.93 -32.10
N ILE A 741 -53.64 -18.15 -32.33
CA ILE A 741 -53.19 -18.63 -33.63
C ILE A 741 -54.14 -19.73 -34.08
N THR A 742 -54.73 -19.55 -35.25
CA THR A 742 -55.62 -20.54 -35.88
C THR A 742 -55.03 -21.01 -37.21
N ALA A 743 -55.61 -22.07 -37.80
CA ALA A 743 -55.18 -22.58 -39.10
C ALA A 743 -55.23 -21.52 -40.22
N LYS A 744 -56.08 -20.48 -40.07
CA LYS A 744 -56.17 -19.36 -41.02
C LYS A 744 -54.94 -18.45 -41.03
N ASN A 745 -54.19 -18.41 -39.93
CA ASN A 745 -53.02 -17.56 -39.77
C ASN A 745 -51.73 -18.25 -40.27
N LEU A 746 -51.77 -19.58 -40.50
CA LEU A 746 -50.61 -20.34 -40.96
C LEU A 746 -49.98 -19.81 -42.26
N PRO A 747 -50.74 -19.40 -43.30
CA PRO A 747 -50.15 -18.83 -44.52
C PRO A 747 -49.27 -17.60 -44.26
N GLU A 748 -49.72 -16.68 -43.40
CA GLU A 748 -48.97 -15.45 -43.05
C GLU A 748 -47.71 -15.79 -42.23
N ILE A 749 -47.82 -16.74 -41.30
CA ILE A 749 -46.70 -17.21 -40.48
C ILE A 749 -45.61 -17.89 -41.34
N PHE A 750 -46.01 -18.72 -42.31
CA PHE A 750 -45.08 -19.35 -43.25
C PHE A 750 -44.44 -18.33 -44.20
N ALA A 751 -45.18 -17.31 -44.66
CA ALA A 751 -44.65 -16.24 -45.48
C ALA A 751 -43.61 -15.41 -44.69
N MET A 752 -43.86 -15.13 -43.41
CA MET A 752 -42.90 -14.44 -42.56
C MET A 752 -41.67 -15.29 -42.23
N LYS A 753 -41.83 -16.62 -42.06
CA LYS A 753 -40.69 -17.55 -41.92
C LYS A 753 -39.74 -17.43 -43.11
N ARG A 754 -40.28 -17.40 -44.32
CA ARG A 754 -39.52 -17.20 -45.57
C ARG A 754 -38.79 -15.86 -45.53
N ASP A 755 -39.49 -14.78 -45.24
CA ASP A 755 -38.94 -13.42 -45.35
C ASP A 755 -37.87 -13.15 -44.27
N TYR A 756 -38.04 -13.63 -43.03
CA TYR A 756 -37.01 -13.58 -41.99
C TYR A 756 -35.80 -14.47 -42.30
N THR A 757 -36.00 -15.62 -42.94
CA THR A 757 -34.89 -16.48 -43.37
C THR A 757 -34.07 -15.79 -44.47
N LEU A 758 -34.74 -15.17 -45.45
CA LEU A 758 -34.09 -14.36 -46.49
C LEU A 758 -33.34 -13.15 -45.90
N LEU A 759 -33.94 -12.43 -44.95
CA LEU A 759 -33.27 -11.31 -44.26
C LEU A 759 -32.03 -11.76 -43.49
N LYS A 760 -32.07 -12.95 -42.86
CA LYS A 760 -30.92 -13.53 -42.15
C LYS A 760 -29.80 -13.94 -43.11
N GLU A 761 -30.13 -14.42 -44.30
CA GLU A 761 -29.16 -14.91 -45.29
C GLU A 761 -28.57 -13.80 -46.16
N HIS A 762 -29.35 -12.77 -46.48
CA HIS A 762 -29.01 -11.76 -47.49
C HIS A 762 -28.86 -10.32 -46.97
N SER A 763 -29.04 -10.06 -45.67
CA SER A 763 -28.90 -8.72 -45.09
C SER A 763 -27.99 -8.67 -43.87
N ARG A 764 -27.49 -7.48 -43.53
CA ARG A 764 -26.78 -7.21 -42.26
C ARG A 764 -27.71 -6.84 -41.11
N VAL A 765 -29.02 -7.04 -41.24
CA VAL A 765 -30.00 -6.70 -40.19
C VAL A 765 -29.73 -7.49 -38.90
N MET A 766 -29.11 -8.67 -39.01
CA MET A 766 -28.66 -9.48 -37.88
C MET A 766 -27.61 -8.80 -36.99
N ASP A 767 -26.84 -7.84 -37.55
CA ASP A 767 -25.84 -7.06 -36.82
C ASP A 767 -26.45 -5.85 -36.09
N THR A 768 -27.74 -5.58 -36.31
CA THR A 768 -28.48 -4.48 -35.68
C THR A 768 -29.25 -4.96 -34.45
N PRO A 769 -29.74 -4.06 -33.59
CA PRO A 769 -30.68 -4.41 -32.54
C PRO A 769 -31.96 -5.09 -33.04
N TYR A 770 -32.31 -5.10 -34.33
CA TYR A 770 -33.47 -5.86 -34.82
C TYR A 770 -33.16 -7.36 -35.04
N GLY A 771 -31.89 -7.74 -35.12
CA GLY A 771 -31.47 -9.12 -35.34
C GLY A 771 -31.89 -10.09 -34.23
N HIS A 772 -31.95 -9.63 -32.98
CA HIS A 772 -32.41 -10.47 -31.86
C HIS A 772 -33.91 -10.75 -31.95
N VAL A 773 -34.72 -9.76 -32.35
CA VAL A 773 -36.18 -9.91 -32.52
C VAL A 773 -36.49 -10.89 -33.66
N ILE A 774 -35.74 -10.80 -34.76
CA ILE A 774 -35.88 -11.74 -35.89
C ILE A 774 -35.51 -13.16 -35.47
N SER A 775 -34.45 -13.33 -34.68
CA SER A 775 -34.02 -14.65 -34.18
C SER A 775 -35.04 -15.28 -33.25
N GLU A 776 -35.55 -14.49 -32.29
CA GLU A 776 -36.59 -14.90 -31.34
C GLU A 776 -37.89 -15.29 -32.07
N ASN A 777 -38.34 -14.46 -33.01
CA ASN A 777 -39.53 -14.78 -33.81
C ASN A 777 -39.32 -16.02 -34.69
N LEU A 778 -38.14 -16.22 -35.28
CA LEU A 778 -37.85 -17.44 -36.04
C LEU A 778 -37.94 -18.70 -35.16
N GLU A 779 -37.53 -18.65 -33.89
CA GLU A 779 -37.66 -19.76 -32.96
C GLU A 779 -39.13 -20.04 -32.59
N LEU A 780 -39.92 -18.99 -32.33
CA LEU A 780 -41.37 -19.13 -32.07
C LEU A 780 -42.11 -19.70 -33.28
N ILE A 781 -41.78 -19.24 -34.48
CA ILE A 781 -42.35 -19.72 -35.75
C ILE A 781 -41.99 -21.20 -35.99
N LYS A 782 -40.79 -21.65 -35.60
CA LYS A 782 -40.43 -23.07 -35.68
C LYS A 782 -41.37 -23.94 -34.85
N GLY A 783 -41.68 -23.52 -33.61
CA GLY A 783 -42.65 -24.22 -32.76
C GLY A 783 -44.05 -24.33 -33.38
N ILE A 784 -44.43 -23.39 -34.25
CA ILE A 784 -45.74 -23.39 -34.93
C ILE A 784 -45.70 -24.17 -36.26
N THR A 785 -44.58 -24.16 -36.97
CA THR A 785 -44.50 -24.63 -38.37
C THR A 785 -43.84 -26.00 -38.53
N GLU A 786 -43.09 -26.48 -37.53
CA GLU A 786 -42.43 -27.78 -37.58
C GLU A 786 -43.39 -28.90 -37.13
N PRO A 787 -43.63 -29.94 -37.95
CA PRO A 787 -44.58 -31.00 -37.64
C PRO A 787 -44.36 -31.73 -36.31
N GLU A 788 -43.10 -31.80 -35.86
CA GLU A 788 -42.72 -32.48 -34.62
C GLU A 788 -43.02 -31.64 -33.36
N LEU A 789 -43.19 -30.33 -33.52
CA LEU A 789 -43.37 -29.35 -32.44
C LEU A 789 -44.73 -28.67 -32.46
N SER A 790 -45.43 -28.70 -33.60
CA SER A 790 -46.67 -27.99 -33.84
C SER A 790 -47.90 -28.74 -33.34
N ASN A 791 -48.88 -27.99 -32.86
CA ASN A 791 -50.21 -28.48 -32.51
C ASN A 791 -51.17 -28.57 -33.70
N PHE A 792 -50.77 -28.10 -34.89
CA PHE A 792 -51.57 -28.17 -36.12
C PHE A 792 -51.37 -29.51 -36.84
N SER A 793 -52.42 -29.97 -37.54
CA SER A 793 -52.33 -31.19 -38.33
C SER A 793 -51.38 -31.03 -39.52
N LEU A 794 -50.83 -32.14 -40.00
CA LEU A 794 -49.96 -32.15 -41.19
C LEU A 794 -50.64 -31.54 -42.42
N GLU A 795 -51.95 -31.75 -42.57
CA GLU A 795 -52.74 -31.20 -43.67
C GLU A 795 -52.87 -29.67 -43.58
N GLU A 796 -53.11 -29.13 -42.37
CA GLU A 796 -53.18 -27.69 -42.13
C GLU A 796 -51.83 -27.01 -42.36
N LEU A 797 -50.74 -27.62 -41.90
CA LEU A 797 -49.38 -27.12 -42.11
C LEU A 797 -49.00 -27.09 -43.60
N GLU A 798 -49.30 -28.15 -44.33
CA GLU A 798 -48.99 -28.22 -45.76
C GLU A 798 -49.84 -27.24 -46.58
N ASN A 799 -51.13 -27.12 -46.24
CA ASN A 799 -51.99 -26.12 -46.88
C ASN A 799 -51.55 -24.68 -46.56
N GLY A 800 -51.16 -24.41 -45.31
CA GLY A 800 -50.59 -23.13 -44.89
C GLY A 800 -49.32 -22.78 -45.66
N ARG A 801 -48.38 -23.72 -45.77
CA ARG A 801 -47.12 -23.58 -46.51
C ARG A 801 -47.36 -23.27 -48.00
N ARG A 802 -48.30 -23.98 -48.63
CA ARG A 802 -48.67 -23.76 -50.04
C ARG A 802 -49.30 -22.38 -50.27
N LEU A 803 -50.16 -21.93 -49.36
CA LEU A 803 -50.84 -20.63 -49.48
C LEU A 803 -49.89 -19.46 -49.21
N ALA A 804 -48.83 -19.66 -48.41
CA ALA A 804 -47.82 -18.65 -48.12
C ALA A 804 -47.03 -18.18 -49.36
N GLU A 805 -46.92 -18.99 -50.40
CA GLU A 805 -46.26 -18.62 -51.65
C GLU A 805 -46.92 -17.41 -52.33
N TYR A 806 -48.22 -17.20 -52.08
CA TYR A 806 -49.01 -16.11 -52.66
C TYR A 806 -49.17 -14.90 -51.73
N ILE A 807 -48.49 -14.88 -50.59
CA ILE A 807 -48.54 -13.80 -49.60
C ILE A 807 -47.24 -13.01 -49.64
N GLU A 808 -47.36 -11.71 -49.90
CA GLU A 808 -46.30 -10.72 -49.69
C GLU A 808 -46.46 -10.17 -48.26
N THR A 809 -45.45 -10.36 -47.41
CA THR A 809 -45.49 -9.76 -46.07
C THR A 809 -44.88 -8.35 -46.12
N THR A 810 -45.54 -7.39 -45.48
CA THR A 810 -45.03 -6.03 -45.30
C THR A 810 -44.04 -5.99 -44.13
N THR A 811 -42.93 -6.73 -44.23
CA THR A 811 -41.77 -6.49 -43.34
C THR A 811 -41.08 -5.18 -43.76
N LEU A 812 -41.65 -4.04 -43.37
CA LEU A 812 -40.96 -2.75 -43.39
C LEU A 812 -40.02 -2.69 -42.21
N VAL A 813 -38.70 -2.80 -42.47
CA VAL A 813 -37.69 -2.30 -41.54
C VAL A 813 -37.61 -0.80 -41.78
N ASP A 814 -38.46 -0.03 -41.08
CA ASP A 814 -38.32 1.43 -41.07
C ASP A 814 -36.93 1.78 -40.49
N GLY A 815 -36.10 2.42 -41.32
CA GLY A 815 -34.80 2.95 -40.90
C GLY A 815 -33.55 2.39 -41.59
N VAL A 816 -33.67 1.69 -42.73
CA VAL A 816 -32.49 1.42 -43.59
C VAL A 816 -32.52 2.31 -44.84
N ILE A 817 -32.10 3.57 -44.65
CA ILE A 817 -31.27 4.33 -45.61
C ILE A 817 -30.01 4.72 -44.85
#